data_AF-A0A3D6EU28-F1
#
_entry.id   AF-A0A3D6EU28-F1
#
_cell.length_a   1.000
_cell.length_b   1.000
_cell.length_c   1.000
_cell.angle_alpha   90.00
_cell.angle_beta   90.00
_cell.angle_gamma   90.00
#
_symmetry.space_group_name_H-M   'P 1'
#
loop_
_entity.id
_entity.type
_entity.pdbx_description
1 polymer ?
#
loop_
_entity_poly.entity_id
_entity_poly.type
_entity_poly.pdbx_seq_one_letter_code
_entity_poly.pdbx_strand_id
1 'polypeptide(L)'
;KTSWNTKLNNQKHGSDYTYDVYNFRYQCQSSGFYIDGHFDFSLSFLVNEGNIYTDSVPVIDYEGKLYRNKPASYNALPNYWVKKNGQLTQLENGHYYSYSDNSSTKHFEWLITKDGKLPFNYVTRREFLQKMIRFNQAYLKELRKNNSSIIPSIENVVKSYTADLQKSESWLNEISIVTSQYNSEGKFSRYNFVTQTQSDALVLMQPNPEYEDKKRPASAPQYIRIYLKINNDHPEAKNLITIIQKNIDKFIALVQTGVPGQVVDTKEPEFVGVVKDKKTSAPDAGSLENVDYTFKPLVKLDKPAAIAYPAGFKSALPAPPQNSNKLVAQLPAFKAPAPSAMLGTLGNTAPTDKLFQKQIDDIKALVAAKLTTANTTKVDDYLKQKNISTSLAINNYAIEAWTSGKPTLALYLFCKAMQTNYMDMNTANNLASLLISYGYAEKAIPILQYINTKATNAPVVLANMATAYYNLGDMTNAASFAAKCIAKDSLNANANKVAAFVHLNKATQTGNKAEAEKAIGCLKQSLKSQYNQEASDLLNKIESGHNKQADYYNTNFNAFPLLKRLELPAMPTDLAQMKSFNTVLKKERSGISKTREEITAKQKKIPAVSAQQRQTNLMKQVTASIKAGMIITNSALQYNKQFNDAEAIFKLNLKQLTDEHNRTTNGMLKKYTEQLDKLEGGEGKVNEEIEIELLTKARCNEFNGAQSAYLSKAADLTNKYAQQSEYLSRTYWRDYANWKPLTEGDNSMAAFLYAQKGYLMDVDKILSNYPEVLPCTDPNDKTKTDNTPSKPKPWEEEYCANFKGNVGLGVTKIGFNCSSMSISGGEGFVGELNLNYNEDGSFKELTLGAGVGVEANWGNKNIAALSMGVSAMNYVTVGQGPQGMQVTDWGVTAGASAGANVGNVSGEANLASATLSATEGIKTGGAVTDALKILKGK
;
A
#
# COMPACT_ATOMS: atom_id res chain seq x y z
N LYS A 1 -3.26 -7.07 -16.67
CA LYS A 1 -3.67 -7.33 -15.27
C LYS A 1 -2.76 -8.45 -14.76
N THR A 2 -1.92 -8.19 -13.75
CA THR A 2 -1.10 -9.22 -13.09
C THR A 2 -1.79 -9.60 -11.78
N SER A 3 -2.08 -10.89 -11.57
CA SER A 3 -2.61 -11.41 -10.31
C SER A 3 -1.52 -12.22 -9.60
N TRP A 4 -1.36 -11.99 -8.29
CA TRP A 4 -0.44 -12.73 -7.44
C TRP A 4 -1.23 -13.73 -6.60
N ASN A 5 -0.85 -15.00 -6.63
CA ASN A 5 -1.48 -16.04 -5.81
C ASN A 5 -0.39 -16.92 -5.19
N THR A 6 0.05 -16.59 -3.97
CA THR A 6 0.96 -17.45 -3.20
C THR A 6 0.16 -18.53 -2.47
N LYS A 7 0.27 -19.78 -2.91
CA LYS A 7 -0.19 -20.95 -2.14
C LYS A 7 1.03 -21.68 -1.58
N LEU A 8 1.14 -21.75 -0.26
CA LEU A 8 2.08 -22.66 0.41
C LEU A 8 1.50 -24.07 0.35
N ASN A 9 2.07 -24.92 -0.49
CA ASN A 9 1.72 -26.34 -0.54
C ASN A 9 2.74 -27.11 0.31
N ASN A 10 2.31 -27.72 1.43
CA ASN A 10 3.17 -28.32 2.46
C ASN A 10 3.97 -29.58 2.01
N GLN A 11 4.07 -29.86 0.72
CA GLN A 11 4.72 -31.07 0.17
C GLN A 11 5.98 -30.80 -0.66
N LYS A 12 6.41 -29.54 -0.86
CA LYS A 12 7.53 -29.19 -1.76
C LYS A 12 8.48 -28.15 -1.19
N HIS A 13 9.76 -28.21 -1.58
CA HIS A 13 10.77 -27.21 -1.25
C HIS A 13 10.87 -26.18 -2.37
N GLY A 14 10.17 -25.04 -2.19
CA GLY A 14 10.15 -23.94 -3.15
C GLY A 14 8.88 -23.11 -3.00
N SER A 15 8.95 -21.80 -3.24
CA SER A 15 7.75 -20.97 -3.39
C SER A 15 7.29 -21.03 -4.85
N ASP A 16 6.00 -21.30 -5.05
CA ASP A 16 5.36 -21.28 -6.37
C ASP A 16 5.11 -19.82 -6.79
N TYR A 17 5.50 -19.45 -8.01
CA TYR A 17 5.23 -18.13 -8.57
C TYR A 17 4.57 -18.26 -9.95
N THR A 18 3.50 -17.50 -10.18
CA THR A 18 2.81 -17.44 -11.48
C THR A 18 2.79 -15.98 -11.96
N TYR A 19 3.22 -15.75 -13.20
CA TYR A 19 3.19 -14.44 -13.84
C TYR A 19 2.35 -14.49 -15.11
N ASP A 20 1.17 -13.89 -15.09
CA ASP A 20 0.27 -13.89 -16.24
C ASP A 20 0.24 -12.53 -16.97
N VAL A 21 0.25 -12.60 -18.30
CA VAL A 21 0.13 -11.49 -19.24
C VAL A 21 -1.05 -11.78 -20.16
N TYR A 22 -2.01 -10.87 -20.22
CA TYR A 22 -3.24 -11.01 -21.01
C TYR A 22 -3.41 -9.82 -21.95
N ASN A 23 -3.85 -10.09 -23.19
CA ASN A 23 -4.31 -9.06 -24.13
C ASN A 23 -5.84 -9.06 -24.18
N PHE A 24 -6.45 -7.86 -24.06
CA PHE A 24 -7.91 -7.67 -24.10
C PHE A 24 -8.29 -6.88 -25.35
N ARG A 25 -9.25 -7.40 -26.15
CA ARG A 25 -9.92 -6.61 -27.20
C ARG A 25 -10.99 -5.71 -26.61
N TYR A 26 -11.01 -4.47 -27.08
CA TYR A 26 -12.14 -3.57 -26.89
C TYR A 26 -12.91 -3.49 -28.19
N GLN A 27 -14.18 -3.89 -28.17
CA GLN A 27 -15.09 -3.67 -29.30
C GLN A 27 -15.96 -2.45 -29.00
N CYS A 28 -15.98 -1.49 -29.92
CA CYS A 28 -16.93 -0.39 -29.90
C CYS A 28 -18.26 -0.86 -30.47
N GLN A 29 -19.31 -0.84 -29.64
CA GLN A 29 -20.70 -0.94 -30.12
C GLN A 29 -21.41 0.39 -29.87
N SER A 30 -22.52 0.61 -30.56
CA SER A 30 -23.31 1.86 -30.49
C SER A 30 -23.85 2.19 -29.10
N SER A 31 -23.88 1.22 -28.16
CA SER A 31 -24.31 1.38 -26.77
C SER A 31 -23.16 1.53 -25.75
N GLY A 32 -21.89 1.49 -26.17
CA GLY A 32 -20.72 1.67 -25.29
C GLY A 32 -19.54 0.74 -25.61
N PHE A 33 -18.51 0.79 -24.74
CA PHE A 33 -17.35 -0.12 -24.82
C PHE A 33 -17.64 -1.40 -24.07
N TYR A 34 -17.67 -2.53 -24.77
CA TYR A 34 -17.72 -3.85 -24.17
C TYR A 34 -16.31 -4.46 -24.20
N ILE A 35 -15.86 -4.95 -23.03
CA ILE A 35 -14.68 -5.81 -22.96
C ILE A 35 -15.15 -7.19 -23.39
N ASP A 36 -14.69 -7.63 -24.56
CA ASP A 36 -14.88 -9.01 -24.94
C ASP A 36 -14.11 -9.89 -23.93
N GLY A 37 -14.82 -10.80 -23.26
CA GLY A 37 -14.23 -11.72 -22.29
C GLY A 37 -13.24 -12.71 -22.92
N HIS A 38 -13.13 -12.69 -24.25
CA HIS A 38 -12.17 -13.46 -25.03
C HIS A 38 -10.84 -12.70 -25.18
N PHE A 39 -9.77 -13.29 -24.65
CA PHE A 39 -8.39 -12.83 -24.84
C PHE A 39 -7.87 -13.30 -26.20
N ASP A 40 -7.15 -12.47 -26.95
CA ASP A 40 -6.49 -12.95 -28.18
C ASP A 40 -5.27 -13.81 -27.87
N PHE A 41 -4.58 -13.53 -26.76
CA PHE A 41 -3.58 -14.42 -26.22
C PHE A 41 -3.44 -14.26 -24.70
N SER A 42 -2.93 -15.30 -24.05
CA SER A 42 -2.49 -15.29 -22.66
C SER A 42 -1.11 -15.93 -22.55
N LEU A 43 -0.16 -15.24 -21.91
CA LEU A 43 1.18 -15.72 -21.64
C LEU A 43 1.38 -15.85 -20.12
N SER A 44 1.77 -17.03 -19.66
CA SER A 44 1.97 -17.35 -18.25
C SER A 44 3.39 -17.86 -18.02
N PHE A 45 4.09 -17.34 -17.02
CA PHE A 45 5.35 -17.91 -16.51
C PHE A 45 5.09 -18.52 -15.15
N LEU A 46 5.23 -19.83 -15.03
CA LEU A 46 5.00 -20.60 -13.83
C LEU A 46 6.37 -21.09 -13.32
N VAL A 47 6.84 -20.56 -12.21
CA VAL A 47 8.16 -20.84 -11.62
C VAL A 47 7.96 -21.68 -10.38
N ASN A 48 8.62 -22.85 -10.34
CA ASN A 48 8.44 -23.89 -9.31
C ASN A 48 7.01 -24.41 -9.16
N GLU A 49 6.04 -23.87 -9.91
CA GLU A 49 4.63 -24.12 -9.69
C GLU A 49 4.30 -25.59 -9.88
N GLY A 50 3.73 -26.18 -8.82
CA GLY A 50 3.34 -27.59 -8.83
C GLY A 50 2.21 -27.94 -9.79
N ASN A 51 1.63 -26.99 -10.53
CA ASN A 51 0.59 -27.20 -11.54
C ASN A 51 1.17 -27.23 -12.97
N ILE A 52 2.20 -28.05 -13.22
CA ILE A 52 2.51 -28.46 -14.61
C ILE A 52 1.34 -29.30 -15.19
N TYR A 53 0.37 -29.68 -14.35
CA TYR A 53 -0.57 -30.77 -14.57
C TYR A 53 -1.95 -30.23 -14.93
N THR A 54 -2.49 -30.64 -16.08
CA THR A 54 -3.79 -30.18 -16.57
C THR A 54 -4.94 -30.96 -15.94
N ASP A 55 -4.72 -32.23 -15.64
CA ASP A 55 -5.71 -33.11 -15.05
C ASP A 55 -5.11 -33.89 -13.89
N SER A 56 -5.79 -33.85 -12.74
CA SER A 56 -5.59 -34.86 -11.69
C SER A 56 -6.47 -36.04 -12.04
N VAL A 57 -5.99 -37.28 -11.86
CA VAL A 57 -6.90 -38.43 -11.78
C VAL A 57 -7.63 -38.35 -10.42
N PRO A 58 -8.90 -37.88 -10.37
CA PRO A 58 -9.61 -37.75 -9.12
C PRO A 58 -9.81 -39.13 -8.50
N VAL A 59 -9.63 -39.19 -7.20
CA VAL A 59 -9.98 -40.38 -6.42
C VAL A 59 -11.33 -40.10 -5.77
N ILE A 60 -12.35 -40.89 -6.11
CA ILE A 60 -13.76 -40.69 -5.74
C ILE A 60 -13.93 -40.85 -4.22
N ASP A 61 -14.68 -39.95 -3.56
CA ASP A 61 -14.92 -39.99 -2.11
C ASP A 61 -16.14 -40.83 -1.70
N TYR A 62 -16.30 -41.14 -0.40
CA TYR A 62 -17.12 -42.23 0.20
C TYR A 62 -18.62 -42.13 -0.03
N GLU A 63 -19.04 -41.22 -0.90
CA GLU A 63 -20.41 -41.05 -1.36
C GLU A 63 -20.55 -41.19 -2.88
N GLY A 64 -19.50 -41.63 -3.58
CA GLY A 64 -19.46 -41.69 -5.05
C GLY A 64 -19.25 -40.32 -5.70
N LYS A 65 -18.84 -39.29 -4.92
CA LYS A 65 -18.70 -37.91 -5.40
C LYS A 65 -17.26 -37.61 -5.81
N LEU A 66 -17.13 -36.91 -6.92
CA LEU A 66 -15.85 -36.61 -7.57
C LEU A 66 -15.19 -35.40 -6.88
N TYR A 67 -14.20 -35.63 -6.01
CA TYR A 67 -13.44 -34.57 -5.35
C TYR A 67 -12.14 -34.23 -6.11
N ARG A 68 -12.05 -33.00 -6.63
CA ARG A 68 -10.84 -32.50 -7.31
C ARG A 68 -9.74 -31.95 -6.37
N ASN A 69 -10.01 -31.78 -5.07
CA ASN A 69 -9.21 -30.89 -4.21
C ASN A 69 -8.44 -31.57 -3.05
N LYS A 70 -8.11 -32.89 -3.11
CA LYS A 70 -7.26 -33.55 -2.08
C LYS A 70 -6.00 -34.22 -2.65
N PRO A 71 -4.88 -34.26 -1.90
CA PRO A 71 -3.52 -34.61 -2.35
C PRO A 71 -3.27 -36.11 -2.68
N ALA A 72 -4.32 -36.93 -2.83
CA ALA A 72 -4.16 -38.37 -3.10
C ALA A 72 -4.14 -38.74 -4.59
N SER A 73 -4.32 -37.78 -5.51
CA SER A 73 -4.37 -38.02 -6.95
C SER A 73 -3.00 -38.20 -7.59
N TYR A 74 -2.95 -38.95 -8.70
CA TYR A 74 -1.85 -38.84 -9.67
C TYR A 74 -2.11 -37.65 -10.59
N ASN A 75 -1.03 -37.03 -11.09
CA ASN A 75 -1.10 -35.95 -12.05
C ASN A 75 -1.01 -36.53 -13.46
N ALA A 76 -1.66 -35.91 -14.45
CA ALA A 76 -1.57 -36.33 -15.85
C ALA A 76 -0.86 -35.28 -16.72
N LEU A 77 -0.07 -35.75 -17.67
CA LEU A 77 0.58 -34.89 -18.66
C LEU A 77 -0.47 -34.46 -19.67
N PRO A 78 -0.43 -33.20 -20.12
CA PRO A 78 -1.29 -32.78 -21.22
C PRO A 78 -0.99 -33.65 -22.45
N ASN A 79 -2.02 -34.10 -23.15
CA ASN A 79 -1.87 -35.03 -24.29
C ASN A 79 -0.95 -34.50 -25.40
N TYR A 80 -0.82 -33.18 -25.51
CA TYR A 80 0.04 -32.52 -26.49
C TYR A 80 1.54 -32.47 -26.09
N TRP A 81 1.91 -32.91 -24.89
CA TRP A 81 3.32 -33.03 -24.47
C TRP A 81 3.98 -34.33 -24.88
N VAL A 82 3.19 -35.32 -25.32
CA VAL A 82 3.64 -36.70 -25.44
C VAL A 82 3.60 -37.13 -26.91
N LYS A 83 4.71 -37.61 -27.46
CA LYS A 83 4.80 -38.23 -28.80
C LYS A 83 3.96 -39.50 -28.83
N LYS A 84 3.55 -39.99 -30.02
CA LYS A 84 2.71 -41.21 -30.20
C LYS A 84 3.17 -42.49 -29.46
N ASN A 85 4.40 -42.53 -28.92
CA ASN A 85 4.99 -43.65 -28.20
C ASN A 85 5.05 -43.48 -26.66
N GLY A 86 4.35 -42.50 -26.06
CA GLY A 86 4.35 -42.29 -24.61
C GLY A 86 5.56 -41.53 -24.07
N GLN A 87 6.52 -41.15 -24.92
CA GLN A 87 7.67 -40.33 -24.55
C GLN A 87 7.37 -38.86 -24.78
N LEU A 88 7.90 -37.97 -23.94
CA LEU A 88 7.84 -36.53 -24.18
C LEU A 88 8.44 -36.16 -25.54
N THR A 89 7.92 -35.10 -26.15
CA THR A 89 8.57 -34.43 -27.28
C THR A 89 10.00 -34.03 -26.86
N GLN A 90 10.99 -34.27 -27.72
CA GLN A 90 12.42 -34.35 -27.32
C GLN A 90 12.95 -33.11 -26.57
N LEU A 91 13.88 -33.36 -25.63
CA LEU A 91 14.77 -32.36 -25.02
C LEU A 91 15.75 -31.85 -26.08
N GLU A 92 15.76 -30.54 -26.32
CA GLU A 92 16.87 -29.85 -26.95
C GLU A 92 17.35 -28.77 -25.98
N ASN A 93 18.65 -28.79 -25.65
CA ASN A 93 19.33 -27.72 -24.90
C ASN A 93 18.61 -27.27 -23.60
N GLY A 94 18.27 -28.20 -22.70
CA GLY A 94 17.82 -27.87 -21.33
C GLY A 94 16.39 -27.35 -21.19
N HIS A 95 15.57 -27.42 -22.24
CA HIS A 95 14.14 -27.12 -22.16
C HIS A 95 13.31 -28.04 -23.09
N TYR A 96 12.03 -28.17 -22.78
CA TYR A 96 11.01 -28.81 -23.62
C TYR A 96 10.21 -27.73 -24.32
N TYR A 97 9.82 -27.97 -25.56
CA TYR A 97 8.89 -27.13 -26.30
C TYR A 97 7.76 -28.00 -26.87
N SER A 98 6.52 -27.58 -26.65
CA SER A 98 5.34 -28.20 -27.24
C SER A 98 4.48 -27.16 -27.95
N TYR A 99 3.90 -27.59 -29.06
CA TYR A 99 2.92 -26.86 -29.85
C TYR A 99 1.70 -27.74 -30.06
N SER A 100 0.52 -27.22 -29.77
CA SER A 100 -0.75 -27.81 -30.21
C SER A 100 -1.60 -26.79 -30.93
N ASP A 101 -2.28 -27.27 -31.97
CA ASP A 101 -3.17 -26.49 -32.81
C ASP A 101 -4.55 -27.15 -32.78
N ASN A 102 -5.46 -26.55 -32.04
CA ASN A 102 -6.87 -26.90 -32.12
C ASN A 102 -7.54 -25.87 -33.04
N SER A 103 -8.62 -26.24 -33.73
CA SER A 103 -9.28 -25.45 -34.80
C SER A 103 -9.62 -23.98 -34.49
N SER A 104 -9.49 -23.53 -33.24
CA SER A 104 -9.70 -22.15 -32.79
C SER A 104 -8.63 -21.62 -31.81
N THR A 105 -7.64 -22.42 -31.42
CA THR A 105 -6.66 -22.05 -30.39
C THR A 105 -5.33 -22.76 -30.60
N LYS A 106 -4.25 -21.99 -30.56
CA LYS A 106 -2.88 -22.48 -30.58
C LYS A 106 -2.28 -22.39 -29.19
N HIS A 107 -1.64 -23.46 -28.74
CA HIS A 107 -0.93 -23.51 -27.47
C HIS A 107 0.55 -23.72 -27.73
N PHE A 108 1.36 -22.89 -27.08
CA PHE A 108 2.81 -22.94 -27.11
C PHE A 108 3.28 -23.06 -25.68
N GLU A 109 4.17 -24.01 -25.43
CA GLU A 109 4.57 -24.29 -24.07
C GLU A 109 6.04 -24.66 -23.99
N TRP A 110 6.76 -24.01 -23.08
CA TRP A 110 8.15 -24.29 -22.77
C TRP A 110 8.27 -24.80 -21.34
N LEU A 111 8.97 -25.90 -21.11
CA LEU A 111 9.37 -26.33 -19.76
C LEU A 111 10.89 -26.30 -19.68
N ILE A 112 11.44 -25.33 -18.96
CA ILE A 112 12.86 -25.18 -18.71
C ILE A 112 13.21 -25.91 -17.41
N THR A 113 14.17 -26.84 -17.48
CA THR A 113 14.52 -27.70 -16.35
C THR A 113 16.01 -27.61 -16.01
N LYS A 114 16.32 -27.82 -14.72
CA LYS A 114 17.68 -28.01 -14.23
C LYS A 114 18.27 -29.31 -14.79
N ASP A 115 19.46 -29.20 -15.38
CA ASP A 115 20.28 -30.32 -15.89
C ASP A 115 19.55 -31.25 -16.88
N GLY A 116 18.52 -30.76 -17.57
CA GLY A 116 17.69 -31.58 -18.47
C GLY A 116 16.90 -32.69 -17.77
N LYS A 117 16.86 -32.70 -16.43
CA LYS A 117 16.07 -33.66 -15.64
C LYS A 117 14.61 -33.23 -15.58
N LEU A 118 13.69 -34.18 -15.35
CA LEU A 118 12.27 -33.86 -15.17
C LEU A 118 11.94 -33.62 -13.69
N PRO A 119 11.10 -32.61 -13.38
CA PRO A 119 10.57 -32.40 -12.03
C PRO A 119 9.51 -33.44 -11.62
N PHE A 120 9.29 -34.47 -12.43
CA PHE A 120 8.35 -35.57 -12.21
C PHE A 120 8.90 -36.89 -12.75
N ASN A 121 8.39 -37.99 -12.20
CA ASN A 121 8.60 -39.35 -12.67
C ASN A 121 7.29 -39.87 -13.29
N TYR A 122 7.39 -40.67 -14.34
CA TYR A 122 6.23 -41.41 -14.84
C TYR A 122 5.77 -42.43 -13.81
N VAL A 123 4.46 -42.63 -13.72
CA VAL A 123 3.87 -43.64 -12.85
C VAL A 123 3.76 -44.94 -13.62
N THR A 124 4.40 -46.00 -13.14
CA THR A 124 4.28 -47.34 -13.72
C THR A 124 2.89 -47.93 -13.49
N ARG A 125 2.45 -48.87 -14.34
CA ARG A 125 1.15 -49.55 -14.14
C ARG A 125 1.07 -50.20 -12.76
N ARG A 126 2.18 -50.77 -12.28
CA ARG A 126 2.30 -51.34 -10.92
C ARG A 126 1.97 -50.32 -9.83
N GLU A 127 2.66 -49.17 -9.84
CA GLU A 127 2.45 -48.13 -8.84
C GLU A 127 1.02 -47.60 -8.86
N PHE A 128 0.46 -47.41 -10.05
CA PHE A 128 -0.94 -47.01 -10.22
C PHE A 128 -1.89 -48.02 -9.57
N LEU A 129 -1.80 -49.29 -9.97
CA LEU A 129 -2.66 -50.36 -9.48
C LEU A 129 -2.57 -50.53 -7.96
N GLN A 130 -1.36 -50.58 -7.40
CA GLN A 130 -1.16 -50.72 -5.97
C GLN A 130 -1.79 -49.57 -5.18
N LYS A 131 -1.64 -48.32 -5.65
CA LYS A 131 -2.26 -47.15 -5.00
C LYS A 131 -3.78 -47.20 -5.11
N MET A 132 -4.32 -47.53 -6.28
CA MET A 132 -5.76 -47.63 -6.50
C MET A 132 -6.40 -48.75 -5.66
N ILE A 133 -5.74 -49.89 -5.51
CA ILE A 133 -6.22 -50.99 -4.64
C ILE A 133 -6.27 -50.52 -3.18
N ARG A 134 -5.17 -49.97 -2.64
CA ARG A 134 -5.13 -49.46 -1.25
C ARG A 134 -6.20 -48.41 -0.99
N PHE A 135 -6.37 -47.49 -1.94
CA PHE A 135 -7.40 -46.47 -1.85
C PHE A 135 -8.81 -47.08 -1.79
N ASN A 136 -9.17 -47.93 -2.75
CA ASN A 136 -10.50 -48.53 -2.81
C ASN A 136 -10.76 -49.49 -1.64
N GLN A 137 -9.73 -50.11 -1.05
CA GLN A 137 -9.88 -50.90 0.17
C GLN A 137 -10.17 -50.03 1.40
N ALA A 138 -9.47 -48.90 1.56
CA ALA A 138 -9.77 -47.93 2.62
C ALA A 138 -11.19 -47.36 2.46
N TYR A 139 -11.58 -47.11 1.21
CA TYR A 139 -12.90 -46.66 0.82
C TYR A 139 -14.02 -47.64 1.21
N LEU A 140 -13.86 -48.92 0.87
CA LEU A 140 -14.79 -49.98 1.27
C LEU A 140 -14.97 -50.06 2.78
N LYS A 141 -13.90 -49.83 3.55
CA LYS A 141 -13.97 -49.81 5.02
C LYS A 141 -14.90 -48.72 5.53
N GLU A 142 -14.91 -47.54 4.91
CA GLU A 142 -15.82 -46.45 5.28
C GLU A 142 -17.26 -46.71 4.79
N LEU A 143 -17.43 -47.17 3.54
CA LEU A 143 -18.76 -47.47 3.00
C LEU A 143 -19.52 -48.53 3.81
N ARG A 144 -18.80 -49.55 4.31
CA ARG A 144 -19.36 -50.61 5.16
C ARG A 144 -19.86 -50.09 6.51
N LYS A 145 -19.29 -49.00 7.04
CA LYS A 145 -19.82 -48.36 8.26
C LYS A 145 -21.19 -47.72 8.02
N ASN A 146 -21.44 -47.28 6.79
CA ASN A 146 -22.63 -46.52 6.41
C ASN A 146 -23.66 -47.35 5.63
N ASN A 147 -23.46 -48.67 5.49
CA ASN A 147 -24.32 -49.58 4.71
C ASN A 147 -24.65 -49.08 3.29
N SER A 148 -23.63 -48.54 2.60
CA SER A 148 -23.83 -47.92 1.29
C SER A 148 -24.14 -48.93 0.18
N SER A 149 -25.08 -48.58 -0.71
CA SER A 149 -25.50 -49.43 -1.84
C SER A 149 -24.45 -49.62 -2.93
N ILE A 150 -23.37 -48.82 -2.94
CA ILE A 150 -22.30 -48.89 -3.96
C ILE A 150 -21.18 -49.89 -3.64
N ILE A 151 -21.23 -50.56 -2.47
CA ILE A 151 -20.19 -51.51 -2.02
C ILE A 151 -19.84 -52.58 -3.10
N PRO A 152 -20.81 -53.27 -3.74
CA PRO A 152 -20.48 -54.31 -4.72
C PRO A 152 -19.74 -53.77 -5.95
N SER A 153 -20.05 -52.54 -6.37
CA SER A 153 -19.39 -51.91 -7.52
C SER A 153 -17.91 -51.65 -7.21
N ILE A 154 -17.60 -51.17 -6.01
CA ILE A 154 -16.22 -50.90 -5.59
C ILE A 154 -15.44 -52.21 -5.36
N GLU A 155 -16.07 -53.25 -4.80
CA GLU A 155 -15.45 -54.57 -4.66
C GLU A 155 -15.03 -55.14 -6.03
N ASN A 156 -15.88 -54.96 -7.05
CA ASN A 156 -15.54 -55.33 -8.42
C ASN A 156 -14.35 -54.53 -8.96
N VAL A 157 -14.26 -53.23 -8.70
CA VAL A 157 -13.11 -52.39 -9.09
C VAL A 157 -11.81 -52.89 -8.42
N VAL A 158 -11.84 -53.18 -7.12
CA VAL A 158 -10.69 -53.75 -6.39
C VAL A 158 -10.28 -55.09 -6.99
N LYS A 159 -11.25 -55.97 -7.28
CA LYS A 159 -11.01 -57.26 -7.90
C LYS A 159 -10.36 -57.12 -9.27
N SER A 160 -10.85 -56.22 -10.12
CA SER A 160 -10.28 -55.99 -11.44
C SER A 160 -8.87 -55.42 -11.39
N TYR A 161 -8.60 -54.45 -10.51
CA TYR A 161 -7.22 -53.96 -10.33
C TYR A 161 -6.28 -55.00 -9.74
N THR A 162 -6.77 -55.87 -8.85
CA THR A 162 -5.98 -56.97 -8.31
C THR A 162 -5.64 -58.00 -9.39
N ALA A 163 -6.57 -58.27 -10.32
CA ALA A 163 -6.32 -59.13 -11.47
C ALA A 163 -5.30 -58.51 -12.44
N ASP A 164 -5.40 -57.21 -12.72
CA ASP A 164 -4.44 -56.49 -13.56
C ASP A 164 -3.02 -56.49 -12.95
N LEU A 165 -2.91 -56.52 -11.61
CA LEU A 165 -1.63 -56.61 -10.90
C LEU A 165 -0.94 -57.99 -11.06
N GLN A 166 -1.63 -59.01 -11.57
CA GLN A 166 -1.06 -60.34 -11.87
C GLN A 166 -0.52 -60.46 -13.31
N LYS A 167 -0.53 -59.38 -14.09
CA LYS A 167 0.05 -59.36 -15.45
C LYS A 167 1.59 -59.41 -15.40
N SER A 168 2.22 -59.62 -16.55
CA SER A 168 3.67 -59.80 -16.65
C SER A 168 4.47 -58.59 -16.13
N GLU A 169 5.69 -58.85 -15.65
CA GLU A 169 6.61 -57.82 -15.15
C GLU A 169 6.86 -56.71 -16.18
N SER A 170 7.02 -57.09 -17.46
CA SER A 170 7.16 -56.15 -18.57
C SER A 170 5.96 -55.21 -18.68
N TRP A 171 4.73 -55.76 -18.64
CA TRP A 171 3.50 -54.98 -18.71
C TRP A 171 3.32 -54.04 -17.51
N LEU A 172 3.73 -54.48 -16.32
CA LEU A 172 3.61 -53.73 -15.07
C LEU A 172 4.58 -52.54 -14.98
N ASN A 173 5.73 -52.63 -15.65
CA ASN A 173 6.76 -51.59 -15.67
C ASN A 173 6.57 -50.56 -16.80
N GLU A 174 5.57 -50.75 -17.67
CA GLU A 174 5.16 -49.73 -18.64
C GLU A 174 4.58 -48.49 -17.93
N ILE A 175 4.68 -47.34 -18.61
CA ILE A 175 4.05 -46.08 -18.18
C ILE A 175 2.53 -46.26 -18.11
N SER A 176 1.92 -45.75 -17.04
CA SER A 176 0.47 -45.71 -16.89
C SER A 176 -0.13 -44.65 -17.80
N ILE A 177 -0.72 -45.11 -18.90
CA ILE A 177 -1.57 -44.31 -19.77
C ILE A 177 -2.99 -44.83 -19.60
N VAL A 178 -3.89 -44.00 -19.07
CA VAL A 178 -5.23 -44.45 -18.66
C VAL A 178 -6.35 -43.63 -19.27
N THR A 179 -7.51 -44.23 -19.48
CA THR A 179 -8.77 -43.51 -19.73
C THR A 179 -9.86 -43.92 -18.73
N SER A 180 -10.87 -43.08 -18.57
CA SER A 180 -12.04 -43.35 -17.73
C SER A 180 -12.96 -44.36 -18.40
N GLN A 181 -13.22 -45.49 -17.75
CA GLN A 181 -14.23 -46.45 -18.16
C GLN A 181 -15.56 -46.14 -17.46
N TYR A 182 -16.64 -46.08 -18.23
CA TYR A 182 -18.01 -45.93 -17.72
C TYR A 182 -18.77 -47.24 -17.86
N ASN A 183 -19.69 -47.52 -16.94
CA ASN A 183 -20.60 -48.67 -17.04
C ASN A 183 -21.77 -48.39 -18.00
N SER A 184 -22.67 -49.36 -18.19
CA SER A 184 -23.85 -49.22 -19.06
C SER A 184 -24.83 -48.11 -18.65
N GLU A 185 -24.74 -47.62 -17.41
CA GLU A 185 -25.54 -46.49 -16.89
C GLU A 185 -24.83 -45.13 -17.06
N GLY A 186 -23.67 -45.10 -17.73
CA GLY A 186 -22.86 -43.89 -17.89
C GLY A 186 -22.16 -43.44 -16.60
N LYS A 187 -22.15 -44.25 -15.55
CA LYS A 187 -21.43 -43.96 -14.30
C LYS A 187 -19.98 -44.42 -14.41
N PHE A 188 -19.07 -43.62 -13.88
CA PHE A 188 -17.65 -43.98 -13.83
C PHE A 188 -17.49 -45.32 -13.10
N SER A 189 -16.76 -46.25 -13.71
CA SER A 189 -16.46 -47.57 -13.18
C SER A 189 -15.02 -47.62 -12.66
N ARG A 190 -14.04 -47.50 -13.56
CA ARG A 190 -12.60 -47.54 -13.24
C ARG A 190 -11.78 -46.85 -14.32
N TYR A 191 -10.49 -46.66 -14.07
CA TYR A 191 -9.54 -46.34 -15.15
C TYR A 191 -9.06 -47.62 -15.85
N ASN A 192 -9.04 -47.60 -17.18
CA ASN A 192 -8.46 -48.66 -18.02
C ASN A 192 -7.13 -48.20 -18.62
N PHE A 193 -6.17 -49.11 -18.74
CA PHE A 193 -4.92 -48.85 -19.44
C PHE A 193 -5.12 -48.87 -20.95
N VAL A 194 -4.63 -47.85 -21.63
CA VAL A 194 -4.81 -47.65 -23.07
C VAL A 194 -3.51 -47.24 -23.73
N THR A 195 -3.48 -47.26 -25.06
CA THR A 195 -2.42 -46.62 -25.83
C THR A 195 -2.73 -45.12 -26.00
N GLN A 196 -1.69 -44.31 -26.16
CA GLN A 196 -1.82 -42.85 -26.20
C GLN A 196 -2.55 -42.30 -27.44
N THR A 197 -2.94 -43.16 -28.37
CA THR A 197 -3.68 -42.73 -29.57
C THR A 197 -5.14 -42.40 -29.29
N GLN A 198 -5.63 -42.69 -28.07
CA GLN A 198 -6.98 -42.31 -27.64
C GLN A 198 -7.00 -40.86 -27.16
N SER A 199 -7.99 -40.09 -27.62
CA SER A 199 -8.08 -38.64 -27.39
C SER A 199 -8.24 -38.24 -25.92
N ASP A 200 -8.70 -39.17 -25.08
CA ASP A 200 -8.97 -39.03 -23.65
C ASP A 200 -7.97 -39.81 -22.77
N ALA A 201 -6.90 -40.33 -23.36
CA ALA A 201 -5.81 -40.94 -22.62
C ALA A 201 -5.17 -39.92 -21.67
N LEU A 202 -4.72 -40.37 -20.50
CA LEU A 202 -4.03 -39.58 -19.48
C LEU A 202 -2.70 -40.27 -19.16
N VAL A 203 -1.58 -39.59 -19.44
CA VAL A 203 -0.24 -40.12 -19.12
C VAL A 203 0.11 -39.72 -17.70
N LEU A 204 0.13 -40.69 -16.79
CA LEU A 204 0.24 -40.43 -15.36
C LEU A 204 1.69 -40.19 -14.92
N MET A 205 1.85 -39.21 -14.04
CA MET A 205 3.11 -38.83 -13.43
C MET A 205 2.94 -38.48 -11.94
N GLN A 206 4.06 -38.43 -11.24
CA GLN A 206 4.16 -37.99 -9.86
C GLN A 206 5.37 -37.06 -9.70
N PRO A 207 5.35 -36.10 -8.75
CA PRO A 207 6.51 -35.25 -8.47
C PRO A 207 7.77 -36.08 -8.25
N ASN A 208 8.91 -35.60 -8.75
CA ASN A 208 10.21 -36.23 -8.54
C ASN A 208 10.88 -35.58 -7.32
N PRO A 209 10.84 -36.22 -6.12
CA PRO A 209 11.38 -35.62 -4.91
C PRO A 209 12.91 -35.45 -4.96
N GLU A 210 13.59 -36.18 -5.85
CA GLU A 210 15.05 -36.08 -6.05
C GLU A 210 15.45 -34.91 -6.96
N TYR A 211 14.48 -34.28 -7.63
CA TYR A 211 14.74 -33.15 -8.51
C TYR A 211 15.05 -31.86 -7.75
N GLU A 212 14.41 -31.66 -6.60
CA GLU A 212 14.53 -30.42 -5.82
C GLU A 212 15.91 -30.28 -5.16
N ASP A 213 16.62 -29.20 -5.49
CA ASP A 213 17.88 -28.85 -4.84
C ASP A 213 17.61 -28.15 -3.51
N LYS A 214 17.48 -28.94 -2.45
CA LYS A 214 17.21 -28.46 -1.09
C LYS A 214 18.27 -27.52 -0.53
N LYS A 215 19.46 -27.45 -1.15
CA LYS A 215 20.54 -26.53 -0.74
C LYS A 215 20.32 -25.11 -1.28
N ARG A 216 19.43 -24.92 -2.26
CA ARG A 216 19.09 -23.59 -2.79
C ARG A 216 18.01 -22.92 -1.93
N PRO A 217 17.99 -21.56 -1.87
CA PRO A 217 16.89 -20.84 -1.26
C PRO A 217 15.54 -21.26 -1.85
N ALA A 218 14.49 -21.30 -1.03
CA ALA A 218 13.14 -21.64 -1.50
C ALA A 218 12.61 -20.66 -2.58
N SER A 219 13.20 -19.47 -2.69
CA SER A 219 12.89 -18.49 -3.73
C SER A 219 13.60 -18.74 -5.07
N ALA A 220 14.58 -19.65 -5.13
CA ALA A 220 15.34 -19.91 -6.34
C ALA A 220 14.51 -20.76 -7.33
N PRO A 221 14.50 -20.41 -8.63
CA PRO A 221 13.85 -21.23 -9.65
C PRO A 221 14.57 -22.57 -9.81
N GLN A 222 13.84 -23.66 -9.63
CA GLN A 222 14.24 -25.05 -9.86
C GLN A 222 13.79 -25.53 -11.25
N TYR A 223 12.65 -25.02 -11.73
CA TYR A 223 12.16 -25.16 -13.10
C TYR A 223 11.24 -23.98 -13.44
N ILE A 224 11.08 -23.71 -14.74
CA ILE A 224 10.20 -22.64 -15.26
C ILE A 224 9.34 -23.24 -16.36
N ARG A 225 8.04 -23.03 -16.30
CA ARG A 225 7.08 -23.35 -17.36
C ARG A 225 6.60 -22.04 -17.96
N ILE A 226 6.70 -21.88 -19.28
CA ILE A 226 6.18 -20.72 -20.01
C ILE A 226 5.03 -21.25 -20.87
N TYR A 227 3.82 -20.72 -20.68
CA TYR A 227 2.63 -21.17 -21.38
C TYR A 227 1.99 -20.01 -22.13
N LEU A 228 1.90 -20.11 -23.45
CA LEU A 228 1.31 -19.12 -24.33
C LEU A 228 0.12 -19.74 -25.08
N LYS A 229 -1.08 -19.26 -24.79
CA LYS A 229 -2.31 -19.59 -25.50
C LYS A 229 -2.66 -18.45 -26.44
N ILE A 230 -2.99 -18.75 -27.70
CA ILE A 230 -3.35 -17.78 -28.73
C ILE A 230 -4.69 -18.20 -29.32
N ASN A 231 -5.69 -17.33 -29.22
CA ASN A 231 -7.01 -17.49 -29.83
C ASN A 231 -7.02 -16.69 -31.14
N ASN A 232 -7.22 -17.36 -32.27
CA ASN A 232 -7.12 -16.81 -33.63
C ASN A 232 -5.69 -16.34 -34.01
N ASP A 233 -5.34 -16.35 -35.30
CA ASP A 233 -3.97 -16.05 -35.80
C ASP A 233 -3.56 -14.57 -35.62
N HIS A 234 -3.23 -14.16 -34.39
CA HIS A 234 -2.82 -12.80 -34.05
C HIS A 234 -1.35 -12.53 -34.46
N PRO A 235 -1.04 -11.46 -35.23
CA PRO A 235 0.33 -11.20 -35.72
C PRO A 235 1.38 -11.03 -34.62
N GLU A 236 1.03 -10.34 -33.54
CA GLU A 236 1.88 -10.05 -32.37
C GLU A 236 2.26 -11.31 -31.60
N ALA A 237 1.48 -12.37 -31.73
CA ALA A 237 1.78 -13.63 -31.07
C ALA A 237 3.05 -14.29 -31.65
N LYS A 238 3.31 -14.12 -32.95
CA LYS A 238 4.57 -14.56 -33.59
C LYS A 238 5.79 -13.82 -33.03
N ASN A 239 5.63 -12.54 -32.69
CA ASN A 239 6.68 -11.76 -32.04
C ASN A 239 6.97 -12.28 -30.63
N LEU A 240 5.92 -12.61 -29.86
CA LEU A 240 6.09 -13.18 -28.51
C LEU A 240 6.81 -14.53 -28.54
N ILE A 241 6.44 -15.44 -29.46
CA ILE A 241 7.13 -16.72 -29.65
C ILE A 241 8.61 -16.48 -29.97
N THR A 242 8.89 -15.56 -30.89
CA THR A 242 10.27 -15.21 -31.29
C THR A 242 11.06 -14.63 -30.11
N ILE A 243 10.46 -13.76 -29.30
CA ILE A 243 11.09 -13.16 -28.12
C ILE A 243 11.43 -14.23 -27.08
N ILE A 244 10.49 -15.15 -26.79
CA ILE A 244 10.70 -16.24 -25.84
C ILE A 244 11.83 -17.14 -26.33
N GLN A 245 11.80 -17.55 -27.60
CA GLN A 245 12.83 -18.39 -28.21
C GLN A 245 14.21 -17.70 -28.19
N LYS A 246 14.30 -16.42 -28.54
CA LYS A 246 15.56 -15.65 -28.51
C LYS A 246 16.15 -15.48 -27.10
N ASN A 247 15.36 -15.67 -26.06
CA ASN A 247 15.79 -15.50 -24.67
C ASN A 247 15.77 -16.80 -23.87
N ILE A 248 15.55 -17.96 -24.50
CA ILE A 248 15.41 -19.24 -23.80
C ILE A 248 16.65 -19.59 -22.97
N ASP A 249 17.84 -19.29 -23.49
CA ASP A 249 19.12 -19.50 -22.81
C ASP A 249 19.25 -18.72 -21.50
N LYS A 250 18.61 -17.54 -21.41
CA LYS A 250 18.59 -16.76 -20.16
C LYS A 250 17.74 -17.44 -19.10
N PHE A 251 16.61 -18.04 -19.49
CA PHE A 251 15.78 -18.81 -18.57
C PHE A 251 16.48 -20.11 -18.14
N ILE A 252 17.17 -20.77 -19.06
CA ILE A 252 18.01 -21.94 -18.77
C ILE A 252 19.10 -21.57 -17.75
N ALA A 253 19.85 -20.48 -18.00
CA ALA A 253 20.88 -20.00 -17.09
C ALA A 253 20.31 -19.66 -15.70
N LEU A 254 19.12 -19.06 -15.64
CA LEU A 254 18.44 -18.73 -14.39
C LEU A 254 18.10 -19.99 -13.58
N VAL A 255 17.56 -21.03 -14.22
CA VAL A 255 17.26 -22.32 -13.56
C VAL A 255 18.54 -23.07 -13.16
N GLN A 256 19.58 -23.02 -13.99
CA GLN A 256 20.86 -23.68 -13.71
C GLN A 256 21.61 -23.03 -12.54
N THR A 257 21.65 -21.71 -12.46
CA THR A 257 22.47 -20.98 -11.47
C THR A 257 21.72 -20.68 -10.17
N GLY A 258 20.38 -20.60 -10.20
CA GLY A 258 19.56 -20.24 -9.04
C GLY A 258 19.73 -18.80 -8.55
N VAL A 259 20.53 -18.00 -9.26
CA VAL A 259 20.77 -16.59 -9.02
C VAL A 259 20.50 -15.87 -10.34
N PRO A 260 19.71 -14.79 -10.37
CA PRO A 260 19.62 -13.98 -11.58
C PRO A 260 21.02 -13.46 -11.91
N GLY A 261 21.64 -14.03 -12.95
CA GLY A 261 22.97 -13.60 -13.39
C GLY A 261 22.96 -12.11 -13.72
N GLN A 262 24.05 -11.41 -13.41
CA GLN A 262 24.33 -10.08 -13.94
C GLN A 262 24.28 -10.16 -15.47
N VAL A 263 23.20 -9.68 -16.09
CA VAL A 263 23.12 -9.59 -17.54
C VAL A 263 23.79 -8.28 -17.96
N VAL A 264 24.76 -8.47 -18.86
CA VAL A 264 25.60 -7.49 -19.53
C VAL A 264 24.77 -6.54 -20.40
N ASP A 265 25.21 -5.29 -20.36
CA ASP A 265 24.90 -4.11 -21.17
C ASP A 265 24.47 -4.43 -22.62
N THR A 266 23.24 -4.04 -22.99
CA THR A 266 22.85 -3.85 -24.39
C THR A 266 21.96 -2.61 -24.53
N LYS A 267 22.39 -1.72 -25.41
CA LYS A 267 21.88 -0.37 -25.69
C LYS A 267 20.38 -0.32 -25.96
N GLU A 268 19.75 0.75 -25.46
CA GLU A 268 18.38 1.17 -25.77
C GLU A 268 18.18 1.41 -27.28
N PRO A 269 17.01 1.05 -27.83
CA PRO A 269 16.54 1.61 -29.10
C PRO A 269 15.81 2.96 -28.85
N GLU A 270 16.25 3.99 -29.57
CA GLU A 270 15.60 5.30 -29.63
C GLU A 270 14.22 5.21 -30.31
N PHE A 271 13.23 5.92 -29.76
CA PHE A 271 11.98 6.23 -30.46
C PHE A 271 11.76 7.73 -30.54
N VAL A 272 11.61 8.19 -31.78
CA VAL A 272 11.31 9.55 -32.24
C VAL A 272 9.80 9.76 -32.27
N GLY A 273 9.33 10.97 -31.91
CA GLY A 273 8.10 11.53 -32.49
C GLY A 273 7.09 12.12 -31.52
N VAL A 274 7.16 13.44 -31.34
CA VAL A 274 6.19 14.31 -30.67
C VAL A 274 5.03 14.63 -31.62
N VAL A 275 3.78 14.61 -31.15
CA VAL A 275 2.65 15.32 -31.80
C VAL A 275 1.88 16.16 -30.77
N LYS A 276 1.65 17.42 -31.18
CA LYS A 276 1.12 18.57 -30.43
C LYS A 276 -0.41 18.57 -30.25
N ASP A 277 -0.85 19.27 -29.21
CA ASP A 277 -2.22 19.59 -28.82
C ASP A 277 -3.05 20.39 -29.85
N LYS A 278 -4.38 20.31 -29.70
CA LYS A 278 -5.33 21.36 -30.15
C LYS A 278 -6.38 21.68 -29.08
N LYS A 279 -6.51 22.98 -28.80
CA LYS A 279 -7.55 23.70 -28.04
C LYS A 279 -8.96 23.60 -28.68
N THR A 280 -10.01 23.73 -27.86
CA THR A 280 -11.25 24.51 -28.11
C THR A 280 -12.16 24.47 -26.85
N SER A 281 -12.34 25.59 -26.12
CA SER A 281 -13.39 26.65 -26.18
C SER A 281 -14.77 26.29 -25.58
N ALA A 282 -15.16 27.04 -24.54
CA ALA A 282 -16.48 27.03 -23.87
C ALA A 282 -17.56 27.78 -24.68
N PRO A 283 -18.86 27.57 -24.36
CA PRO A 283 -19.73 28.74 -24.17
C PRO A 283 -20.78 28.63 -23.04
N ASP A 284 -21.44 29.79 -22.92
CA ASP A 284 -22.13 30.46 -21.82
C ASP A 284 -23.43 29.89 -21.24
N ALA A 285 -23.77 30.52 -20.11
CA ALA A 285 -24.98 30.42 -19.32
C ALA A 285 -26.23 31.01 -19.99
N GLY A 286 -27.38 30.37 -19.76
CA GLY A 286 -28.70 30.93 -19.97
C GLY A 286 -29.53 30.74 -18.70
N SER A 287 -30.05 31.85 -18.18
CA SER A 287 -30.88 31.98 -16.99
C SER A 287 -32.30 31.44 -17.20
N LEU A 288 -32.85 30.74 -16.20
CA LEU A 288 -34.29 30.51 -16.04
C LEU A 288 -34.64 30.70 -14.57
N GLU A 289 -35.51 31.66 -14.28
CA GLU A 289 -36.23 31.74 -13.01
C GLU A 289 -37.45 30.82 -13.08
N ASN A 290 -37.57 29.90 -12.12
CA ASN A 290 -38.84 29.47 -11.53
C ASN A 290 -38.53 28.63 -10.27
N VAL A 291 -38.46 29.33 -9.13
CA VAL A 291 -38.34 28.84 -7.75
C VAL A 291 -37.57 27.52 -7.60
N ASP A 292 -36.30 27.55 -8.01
CA ASP A 292 -35.37 26.46 -7.79
C ASP A 292 -35.13 26.30 -6.28
N TYR A 293 -35.25 25.07 -5.78
CA TYR A 293 -34.63 24.71 -4.51
C TYR A 293 -33.18 25.19 -4.54
N THR A 294 -32.88 26.22 -3.75
CA THR A 294 -31.52 26.71 -3.61
C THR A 294 -30.75 25.66 -2.84
N PHE A 295 -29.73 25.08 -3.49
CA PHE A 295 -28.88 24.06 -2.89
C PHE A 295 -28.39 24.53 -1.50
N LYS A 296 -28.86 23.87 -0.44
CA LYS A 296 -28.41 24.11 0.93
C LYS A 296 -27.40 23.04 1.30
N PRO A 297 -26.11 23.37 1.44
CA PRO A 297 -25.10 22.38 1.79
C PRO A 297 -25.23 21.92 3.24
N LEU A 298 -25.02 20.62 3.48
CA LEU A 298 -24.86 20.08 4.82
C LEU A 298 -23.55 20.56 5.43
N VAL A 299 -23.61 20.96 6.71
CA VAL A 299 -22.42 21.33 7.48
C VAL A 299 -21.52 20.11 7.65
N LYS A 300 -20.24 20.26 7.39
CA LYS A 300 -19.25 19.21 7.60
C LYS A 300 -18.93 19.06 9.08
N LEU A 301 -18.86 17.82 9.55
CA LEU A 301 -18.43 17.52 10.92
C LEU A 301 -16.89 17.56 11.01
N ASP A 302 -16.37 18.09 12.11
CA ASP A 302 -14.93 18.03 12.43
C ASP A 302 -14.58 16.85 13.35
N LYS A 303 -15.59 16.26 14.00
CA LYS A 303 -15.46 15.09 14.87
C LYS A 303 -16.63 14.14 14.59
N PRO A 304 -16.42 12.82 14.65
CA PRO A 304 -17.50 11.87 14.46
C PRO A 304 -18.43 11.92 15.68
N ALA A 305 -19.73 11.91 15.44
CA ALA A 305 -20.67 11.58 16.50
C ALA A 305 -20.52 10.09 16.84
N ALA A 306 -20.72 9.72 18.11
CA ALA A 306 -20.83 8.32 18.47
C ALA A 306 -22.07 7.73 17.78
N ILE A 307 -21.92 6.57 17.13
CA ILE A 307 -23.06 5.87 16.52
C ILE A 307 -23.94 5.35 17.64
N ALA A 308 -25.19 5.83 17.70
CA ALA A 308 -26.19 5.33 18.64
C ALA A 308 -26.74 4.00 18.11
N TYR A 309 -26.36 2.90 18.76
CA TYR A 309 -26.80 1.56 18.40
C TYR A 309 -28.19 1.27 19.01
N PRO A 310 -29.22 0.97 18.18
CA PRO A 310 -30.52 0.56 18.70
C PRO A 310 -30.42 -0.71 19.55
N ALA A 311 -31.29 -0.83 20.56
CA ALA A 311 -31.33 -2.03 21.40
C ALA A 311 -31.55 -3.29 20.54
N GLY A 312 -30.72 -4.30 20.74
CA GLY A 312 -30.76 -5.56 19.96
C GLY A 312 -30.15 -5.48 18.56
N PHE A 313 -29.62 -4.33 18.11
CA PHE A 313 -28.90 -4.23 16.85
C PHE A 313 -27.63 -5.08 16.88
N LYS A 314 -27.46 -5.95 15.89
CA LYS A 314 -26.26 -6.78 15.69
C LYS A 314 -25.49 -6.25 14.48
N SER A 315 -24.31 -5.70 14.75
CA SER A 315 -23.36 -5.30 13.70
C SER A 315 -23.02 -6.49 12.80
N ALA A 316 -23.06 -6.28 11.49
CA ALA A 316 -22.72 -7.31 10.49
C ALA A 316 -21.22 -7.64 10.50
N LEU A 317 -20.40 -6.69 10.95
CA LEU A 317 -18.96 -6.86 11.13
C LEU A 317 -18.64 -6.97 12.63
N PRO A 318 -17.71 -7.85 13.03
CA PRO A 318 -17.29 -7.92 14.43
C PRO A 318 -16.70 -6.57 14.85
N ALA A 319 -16.84 -6.23 16.13
CA ALA A 319 -16.13 -5.08 16.66
C ALA A 319 -14.63 -5.26 16.41
N PRO A 320 -13.90 -4.23 15.91
CA PRO A 320 -12.45 -4.28 15.93
C PRO A 320 -12.04 -4.58 17.37
N PRO A 321 -11.02 -5.42 17.60
CA PRO A 321 -10.60 -5.80 18.93
C PRO A 321 -10.46 -4.54 19.78
N GLN A 322 -11.38 -4.39 20.74
CA GLN A 322 -11.33 -3.26 21.64
C GLN A 322 -10.00 -3.36 22.38
N ASN A 323 -9.36 -2.21 22.56
CA ASN A 323 -8.26 -2.04 23.49
C ASN A 323 -8.79 -2.39 24.89
N SER A 324 -8.85 -3.69 25.22
CA SER A 324 -8.92 -4.19 26.59
C SER A 324 -7.53 -4.03 27.24
N ASN A 325 -6.95 -2.84 27.04
CA ASN A 325 -5.71 -2.42 27.65
C ASN A 325 -5.98 -2.33 29.15
N LYS A 326 -5.46 -3.29 29.92
CA LYS A 326 -5.09 -3.06 31.33
C LYS A 326 -4.40 -4.24 32.02
N LEU A 327 -4.29 -5.41 31.41
CA LEU A 327 -3.64 -6.55 32.07
C LEU A 327 -2.27 -6.83 31.45
N VAL A 328 -1.21 -6.65 32.26
CA VAL A 328 0.13 -7.18 32.00
C VAL A 328 -0.01 -8.69 31.87
N ALA A 329 0.19 -9.24 30.67
CA ALA A 329 -0.04 -10.66 30.39
C ALA A 329 0.91 -11.54 31.20
N GLN A 330 2.21 -11.25 31.07
CA GLN A 330 3.31 -11.88 31.76
C GLN A 330 4.51 -10.94 31.65
N LEU A 331 5.20 -10.68 32.75
CA LEU A 331 6.46 -9.91 32.71
C LEU A 331 7.53 -10.78 32.04
N PRO A 332 8.04 -10.42 30.85
CA PRO A 332 9.13 -11.17 30.26
C PRO A 332 10.38 -11.00 31.12
N ALA A 333 11.27 -11.97 31.07
CA ALA A 333 12.64 -11.78 31.55
C ALA A 333 13.30 -10.71 30.68
N PHE A 334 13.26 -9.46 31.13
CA PHE A 334 13.97 -8.35 30.52
C PHE A 334 15.27 -8.12 31.28
N LYS A 335 16.40 -8.26 30.60
CA LYS A 335 17.72 -8.03 31.17
C LYS A 335 18.36 -6.85 30.44
N ALA A 336 18.50 -5.74 31.16
CA ALA A 336 19.27 -4.61 30.66
C ALA A 336 20.76 -4.97 30.47
N PRO A 337 21.49 -4.26 29.60
CA PRO A 337 22.94 -4.42 29.47
C PRO A 337 23.63 -4.31 30.84
N ALA A 338 24.60 -5.18 31.09
CA ALA A 338 25.42 -5.08 32.28
C ALA A 338 26.28 -3.80 32.22
N PRO A 339 26.57 -3.13 33.36
CA PRO A 339 27.46 -1.98 33.39
C PRO A 339 28.80 -2.30 32.74
N SER A 340 29.16 -1.53 31.71
CA SER A 340 30.42 -1.67 30.99
C SER A 340 31.57 -1.08 31.79
N ALA A 341 32.72 -1.75 31.81
CA ALA A 341 33.95 -1.20 32.36
C ALA A 341 34.35 0.13 31.69
N MET A 342 33.91 0.36 30.44
CA MET A 342 34.16 1.60 29.70
C MET A 342 33.48 2.82 30.34
N LEU A 343 32.47 2.66 31.20
CA LEU A 343 31.88 3.76 31.95
C LEU A 343 32.93 4.48 32.81
N GLY A 344 33.88 3.72 33.39
CA GLY A 344 34.97 4.29 34.18
C GLY A 344 36.00 5.09 33.36
N THR A 345 35.95 4.99 32.03
CA THR A 345 36.81 5.76 31.11
C THR A 345 36.19 7.08 30.67
N LEU A 346 34.89 7.29 30.98
CA LEU A 346 34.19 8.51 30.60
C LEU A 346 34.53 9.63 31.58
N GLY A 347 34.89 10.80 31.03
CA GLY A 347 35.03 12.01 31.83
C GLY A 347 33.67 12.50 32.34
N ASN A 348 33.64 12.99 33.59
CA ASN A 348 32.47 13.64 34.17
C ASN A 348 32.22 15.05 33.62
N THR A 349 33.18 15.60 32.88
CA THR A 349 33.12 16.93 32.28
C THR A 349 33.18 16.82 30.77
N ALA A 350 32.43 17.69 30.08
CA ALA A 350 32.48 17.77 28.63
C ALA A 350 33.91 18.09 28.13
N PRO A 351 34.32 17.55 26.96
CA PRO A 351 35.62 17.86 26.37
C PRO A 351 35.79 19.36 26.12
N THR A 352 37.03 19.86 26.22
CA THR A 352 37.38 21.18 25.68
C THR A 352 37.42 21.12 24.15
N ASP A 353 37.34 22.27 23.46
CA ASP A 353 37.38 22.33 22.00
C ASP A 353 38.61 21.57 21.42
N LYS A 354 39.79 21.71 22.04
CA LYS A 354 41.01 20.98 21.63
C LYS A 354 40.89 19.47 21.85
N LEU A 355 40.32 19.05 22.97
CA LEU A 355 40.14 17.63 23.27
C LEU A 355 39.10 16.99 22.34
N PHE A 356 38.04 17.74 22.03
CA PHE A 356 37.03 17.34 21.05
C PHE A 356 37.63 17.15 19.66
N GLN A 357 38.40 18.13 19.16
CA GLN A 357 39.11 18.02 17.87
C GLN A 357 40.00 16.78 17.82
N LYS A 358 40.84 16.60 18.85
CA LYS A 358 41.71 15.43 18.97
C LYS A 358 40.92 14.12 18.95
N GLN A 359 39.80 14.06 19.65
CA GLN A 359 38.95 12.86 19.68
C GLN A 359 38.40 12.51 18.29
N ILE A 360 37.96 13.51 17.50
CA ILE A 360 37.51 13.30 16.13
C ILE A 360 38.67 12.78 15.25
N ASP A 361 39.85 13.37 15.38
CA ASP A 361 41.05 12.96 14.64
C ASP A 361 41.47 11.53 14.98
N ASP A 362 41.43 11.16 16.26
CA ASP A 362 41.74 9.81 16.74
C ASP A 362 40.74 8.79 16.19
N ILE A 363 39.43 9.10 16.19
CA ILE A 363 38.40 8.24 15.58
C ILE A 363 38.67 8.09 14.08
N LYS A 364 38.98 9.18 13.38
CA LYS A 364 39.30 9.13 11.95
C LYS A 364 40.50 8.23 11.68
N ALA A 365 41.57 8.35 12.46
CA ALA A 365 42.77 7.53 12.30
C ALA A 365 42.45 6.03 12.46
N LEU A 366 41.64 5.67 13.45
CA LEU A 366 41.16 4.31 13.66
C LEU A 366 40.34 3.79 12.47
N VAL A 367 39.44 4.60 11.92
CA VAL A 367 38.60 4.23 10.78
C VAL A 367 39.44 4.13 9.49
N ALA A 368 40.37 5.05 9.27
CA ALA A 368 41.27 5.06 8.12
C ALA A 368 42.12 3.79 8.07
N ALA A 369 42.63 3.34 9.21
CA ALA A 369 43.37 2.08 9.33
C ALA A 369 42.53 0.86 8.90
N LYS A 370 41.19 0.93 8.98
CA LYS A 370 40.28 -0.14 8.56
C LYS A 370 39.87 -0.08 7.09
N LEU A 371 39.89 1.10 6.46
CA LEU A 371 39.52 1.26 5.04
C LEU A 371 40.63 0.90 4.07
N THR A 372 41.89 0.81 4.52
CA THR A 372 43.13 0.80 3.70
C THR A 372 43.45 2.16 3.07
N THR A 373 44.75 2.44 2.90
CA THR A 373 45.24 3.69 2.31
C THR A 373 44.66 3.90 0.91
N ALA A 374 44.59 2.87 0.08
CA ALA A 374 44.07 2.97 -1.28
C ALA A 374 42.60 3.44 -1.33
N ASN A 375 41.74 2.97 -0.42
CA ASN A 375 40.34 3.40 -0.41
C ASN A 375 40.17 4.80 0.17
N THR A 376 40.93 5.15 1.21
CA THR A 376 40.88 6.53 1.76
C THR A 376 41.37 7.55 0.72
N THR A 377 42.41 7.23 -0.05
CA THR A 377 42.85 8.03 -1.21
C THR A 377 41.74 8.17 -2.25
N LYS A 378 41.07 7.08 -2.64
CA LYS A 378 39.96 7.15 -3.60
C LYS A 378 38.81 8.03 -3.13
N VAL A 379 38.46 7.96 -1.83
CA VAL A 379 37.42 8.82 -1.25
C VAL A 379 37.85 10.28 -1.28
N ASP A 380 39.08 10.57 -0.85
CA ASP A 380 39.60 11.93 -0.83
C ASP A 380 39.74 12.52 -2.25
N ASP A 381 40.16 11.71 -3.23
CA ASP A 381 40.24 12.11 -4.63
C ASP A 381 38.86 12.32 -5.23
N TYR A 382 37.87 11.50 -4.87
CA TYR A 382 36.49 11.71 -5.28
C TYR A 382 35.93 13.04 -4.75
N LEU A 383 36.12 13.32 -3.44
CA LEU A 383 35.69 14.58 -2.84
C LEU A 383 36.34 15.79 -3.52
N LYS A 384 37.65 15.70 -3.81
CA LYS A 384 38.38 16.73 -4.57
C LYS A 384 37.86 16.89 -6.00
N GLN A 385 37.72 15.78 -6.74
CA GLN A 385 37.28 15.80 -8.14
C GLN A 385 35.87 16.39 -8.29
N LYS A 386 35.00 16.15 -7.31
CA LYS A 386 33.62 16.66 -7.28
C LYS A 386 33.47 18.01 -6.58
N ASN A 387 34.57 18.64 -6.15
CA ASN A 387 34.57 19.91 -5.40
C ASN A 387 33.68 19.88 -4.14
N ILE A 388 33.65 18.74 -3.44
CA ILE A 388 32.90 18.56 -2.20
C ILE A 388 33.82 18.90 -1.02
N SER A 389 33.75 20.14 -0.52
CA SER A 389 34.69 20.66 0.49
C SER A 389 34.06 21.14 1.80
N THR A 390 32.75 21.37 1.84
CA THR A 390 32.07 21.84 3.06
C THR A 390 31.68 20.69 3.99
N SER A 391 31.63 20.95 5.30
CA SER A 391 31.21 19.96 6.31
C SER A 391 29.84 19.36 5.98
N LEU A 392 28.87 20.23 5.68
CA LEU A 392 27.51 19.83 5.30
C LEU A 392 27.50 18.90 4.08
N ALA A 393 28.21 19.25 3.00
CA ALA A 393 28.23 18.43 1.79
C ALA A 393 28.85 17.06 2.05
N ILE A 394 29.99 16.98 2.76
CA ILE A 394 30.64 15.72 3.09
C ILE A 394 29.76 14.88 4.04
N ASN A 395 29.12 15.51 5.04
CA ASN A 395 28.15 14.90 5.94
C ASN A 395 27.01 14.23 5.16
N ASN A 396 26.51 14.85 4.09
CA ASN A 396 25.45 14.27 3.27
C ASN A 396 25.89 13.00 2.54
N TYR A 397 27.11 12.98 1.99
CA TYR A 397 27.70 11.75 1.44
C TYR A 397 27.94 10.69 2.52
N ALA A 398 28.26 11.10 3.75
CA ALA A 398 28.39 10.18 4.88
C ALA A 398 27.06 9.49 5.20
N ILE A 399 25.95 10.26 5.16
CA ILE A 399 24.59 9.75 5.37
C ILE A 399 24.17 8.80 4.24
N GLU A 400 24.47 9.14 2.99
CA GLU A 400 24.22 8.24 1.86
C GLU A 400 25.00 6.93 2.01
N ALA A 401 26.29 7.00 2.38
CA ALA A 401 27.10 5.83 2.65
C ALA A 401 26.51 4.99 3.80
N TRP A 402 26.05 5.62 4.88
CA TRP A 402 25.44 4.92 6.00
C TRP A 402 24.15 4.19 5.58
N THR A 403 23.23 4.90 4.93
CA THR A 403 21.94 4.33 4.48
C THR A 403 22.11 3.29 3.37
N SER A 404 23.22 3.32 2.63
CA SER A 404 23.62 2.29 1.67
C SER A 404 24.32 1.07 2.29
N GLY A 405 24.34 0.96 3.63
CA GLY A 405 24.97 -0.16 4.32
C GLY A 405 26.50 -0.14 4.30
N LYS A 406 27.13 1.04 4.14
CA LYS A 406 28.60 1.23 4.10
C LYS A 406 29.10 2.03 5.32
N PRO A 407 28.98 1.48 6.55
CA PRO A 407 29.22 2.25 7.78
C PRO A 407 30.65 2.70 8.00
N THR A 408 31.65 1.92 7.56
CA THR A 408 33.06 2.32 7.69
C THR A 408 33.37 3.53 6.82
N LEU A 409 32.81 3.57 5.60
CA LEU A 409 32.89 4.74 4.71
C LEU A 409 32.16 5.93 5.30
N ALA A 410 30.96 5.71 5.85
CA ALA A 410 30.18 6.76 6.52
C ALA A 410 30.94 7.37 7.70
N LEU A 411 31.49 6.55 8.61
CA LEU A 411 32.31 7.02 9.73
C LEU A 411 33.49 7.88 9.25
N TYR A 412 34.17 7.44 8.19
CA TYR A 412 35.29 8.19 7.62
C TYR A 412 34.83 9.55 7.08
N LEU A 413 33.74 9.58 6.31
CA LEU A 413 33.16 10.80 5.75
C LEU A 413 32.64 11.75 6.84
N PHE A 414 31.95 11.27 7.88
CA PHE A 414 31.54 12.10 9.01
C PHE A 414 32.75 12.72 9.73
N CYS A 415 33.83 11.96 9.94
CA CYS A 415 35.05 12.52 10.52
C CYS A 415 35.68 13.57 9.60
N LYS A 416 35.74 13.32 8.28
CA LYS A 416 36.22 14.30 7.29
C LYS A 416 35.37 15.56 7.29
N ALA A 417 34.04 15.42 7.36
CA ALA A 417 33.13 16.55 7.50
C ALA A 417 33.44 17.37 8.76
N MET A 418 33.61 16.71 9.91
CA MET A 418 34.02 17.39 11.15
C MET A 418 35.37 18.10 11.05
N GLN A 419 36.36 17.53 10.34
CA GLN A 419 37.65 18.18 10.14
C GLN A 419 37.55 19.48 9.32
N THR A 420 36.54 19.61 8.45
CA THR A 420 36.31 20.87 7.72
C THR A 420 35.63 21.94 8.57
N ASN A 421 34.85 21.54 9.57
CA ASN A 421 34.26 22.44 10.55
C ASN A 421 33.93 21.72 11.86
N TYR A 422 34.79 21.88 12.87
CA TYR A 422 34.59 21.26 14.18
C TYR A 422 33.44 21.87 14.99
N MET A 423 32.90 23.00 14.54
CA MET A 423 31.74 23.65 15.16
C MET A 423 30.42 23.20 14.54
N ASP A 424 30.43 22.28 13.57
CA ASP A 424 29.23 21.69 13.01
C ASP A 424 28.63 20.63 13.97
N MET A 425 27.79 21.10 14.88
CA MET A 425 27.16 20.25 15.91
C MET A 425 26.20 19.22 15.32
N ASN A 426 25.67 19.47 14.12
CA ASN A 426 24.79 18.54 13.42
C ASN A 426 25.59 17.34 12.90
N THR A 427 26.70 17.61 12.22
CA THR A 427 27.64 16.59 11.78
C THR A 427 28.19 15.80 12.97
N ALA A 428 28.50 16.48 14.08
CA ALA A 428 28.95 15.84 15.32
C ALA A 428 27.88 14.91 15.91
N ASN A 429 26.62 15.35 15.95
CA ASN A 429 25.51 14.56 16.45
C ASN A 429 25.20 13.36 15.53
N ASN A 430 25.31 13.52 14.21
CA ASN A 430 25.15 12.44 13.24
C ASN A 430 26.27 11.38 13.41
N LEU A 431 27.52 11.82 13.60
CA LEU A 431 28.65 10.95 13.92
C LEU A 431 28.41 10.17 15.22
N ALA A 432 27.97 10.84 16.29
CA ALA A 432 27.67 10.19 17.56
C ALA A 432 26.55 9.14 17.42
N SER A 433 25.51 9.44 16.63
CA SER A 433 24.41 8.50 16.36
C SER A 433 24.87 7.26 15.61
N LEU A 434 25.75 7.43 14.63
CA LEU A 434 26.37 6.32 13.92
C LEU A 434 27.22 5.47 14.88
N LEU A 435 28.04 6.10 15.73
CA LEU A 435 28.84 5.40 16.74
C LEU A 435 27.96 4.58 17.71
N ILE A 436 26.87 5.15 18.22
CA ILE A 436 25.89 4.44 19.07
C ILE A 436 25.33 3.21 18.33
N SER A 437 24.91 3.39 17.07
CA SER A 437 24.27 2.35 16.27
C SER A 437 25.19 1.15 16.00
N TYR A 438 26.51 1.38 16.01
CA TYR A 438 27.54 0.35 15.81
C TYR A 438 28.22 -0.09 17.11
N GLY A 439 27.67 0.25 18.28
CA GLY A 439 28.12 -0.26 19.57
C GLY A 439 29.30 0.49 20.20
N TYR A 440 29.65 1.67 19.71
CA TYR A 440 30.74 2.51 20.22
C TYR A 440 30.21 3.66 21.10
N ALA A 441 29.31 3.34 22.03
CA ALA A 441 28.65 4.32 22.90
C ALA A 441 29.66 5.11 23.76
N GLU A 442 30.76 4.47 24.16
CA GLU A 442 31.85 5.10 24.91
C GLU A 442 32.57 6.20 24.12
N LYS A 443 32.58 6.12 22.78
CA LYS A 443 33.13 7.17 21.90
C LYS A 443 32.10 8.24 21.58
N ALA A 444 30.82 7.88 21.55
CA ALA A 444 29.73 8.81 21.27
C ALA A 444 29.44 9.75 22.44
N ILE A 445 29.52 9.27 23.69
CA ILE A 445 29.16 10.07 24.87
C ILE A 445 29.96 11.37 24.98
N PRO A 446 31.30 11.40 24.85
CA PRO A 446 32.04 12.66 24.96
C PRO A 446 31.71 13.64 23.82
N ILE A 447 31.41 13.14 22.62
CA ILE A 447 30.91 13.96 21.50
C ILE A 447 29.57 14.60 21.88
N LEU A 448 28.63 13.81 22.42
CA LEU A 448 27.32 14.30 22.85
C LEU A 448 27.39 15.26 24.04
N GLN A 449 28.30 15.02 24.98
CA GLN A 449 28.58 15.94 26.08
C GLN A 449 29.07 17.29 25.55
N TYR A 450 30.01 17.27 24.59
CA TYR A 450 30.50 18.48 23.94
C TYR A 450 29.35 19.23 23.22
N ILE A 451 28.56 18.52 22.41
CA ILE A 451 27.40 19.11 21.73
C ILE A 451 26.43 19.74 22.73
N ASN A 452 26.15 19.06 23.85
CA ASN A 452 25.24 19.56 24.88
C ASN A 452 25.75 20.83 25.58
N THR A 453 27.06 21.13 25.53
CA THR A 453 27.58 22.43 25.99
C THR A 453 27.33 23.57 25.00
N LYS A 454 27.23 23.25 23.70
CA LYS A 454 27.02 24.24 22.64
C LYS A 454 25.53 24.42 22.30
N ALA A 455 24.76 23.34 22.34
CA ALA A 455 23.33 23.28 22.08
C ALA A 455 22.61 22.64 23.29
N THR A 456 22.47 23.43 24.36
CA THR A 456 22.01 22.95 25.67
C THR A 456 20.64 22.28 25.61
N ASN A 457 20.60 21.01 26.03
CA ASN A 457 19.39 20.21 26.19
C ASN A 457 18.53 20.09 24.92
N ALA A 458 19.16 20.07 23.73
CA ALA A 458 18.46 19.75 22.49
C ALA A 458 17.85 18.32 22.59
N PRO A 459 16.54 18.12 22.32
CA PRO A 459 15.88 16.82 22.51
C PRO A 459 16.59 15.67 21.81
N VAL A 460 17.11 15.92 20.61
CA VAL A 460 17.84 14.94 19.78
C VAL A 460 19.13 14.45 20.46
N VAL A 461 19.87 15.37 21.09
CA VAL A 461 21.12 15.08 21.81
C VAL A 461 20.79 14.32 23.09
N LEU A 462 19.75 14.72 23.82
CA LEU A 462 19.29 14.04 25.03
C LEU A 462 18.86 12.59 24.74
N ALA A 463 18.15 12.35 23.63
CA ALA A 463 17.75 11.00 23.21
C ALA A 463 18.97 10.11 22.86
N ASN A 464 19.96 10.68 22.15
CA ASN A 464 21.21 10.00 21.84
C ASN A 464 22.03 9.70 23.10
N MET A 465 22.10 10.64 24.06
CA MET A 465 22.74 10.40 25.36
C MET A 465 22.03 9.28 26.12
N ALA A 466 20.70 9.30 26.19
CA ALA A 466 19.92 8.26 26.85
C ALA A 466 20.22 6.87 26.27
N THR A 467 20.28 6.77 24.94
CA THR A 467 20.59 5.52 24.23
C THR A 467 22.03 5.08 24.46
N ALA A 468 22.99 6.01 24.44
CA ALA A 468 24.40 5.69 24.66
C ALA A 468 24.66 5.16 26.08
N TYR A 469 24.12 5.82 27.10
CA TYR A 469 24.24 5.35 28.49
C TYR A 469 23.52 4.01 28.70
N TYR A 470 22.35 3.82 28.09
CA TYR A 470 21.66 2.53 28.13
C TYR A 470 22.53 1.40 27.55
N ASN A 471 23.17 1.62 26.39
CA ASN A 471 24.04 0.65 25.74
C ASN A 471 25.27 0.28 26.58
N LEU A 472 25.72 1.17 27.47
CA LEU A 472 26.80 0.90 28.43
C LEU A 472 26.30 0.31 29.75
N GLY A 473 25.01 0.06 29.91
CA GLY A 473 24.42 -0.47 31.14
C GLY A 473 24.23 0.54 32.27
N ASP A 474 24.39 1.84 32.00
CA ASP A 474 24.15 2.91 32.97
C ASP A 474 22.68 3.35 32.94
N MET A 475 21.85 2.59 33.66
CA MET A 475 20.41 2.82 33.73
C MET A 475 20.04 4.17 34.37
N THR A 476 20.86 4.68 35.28
CA THR A 476 20.59 5.94 35.99
C THR A 476 20.68 7.12 35.05
N ASN A 477 21.79 7.22 34.30
CA ASN A 477 21.95 8.29 33.32
C ASN A 477 21.00 8.10 32.14
N ALA A 478 20.80 6.87 31.67
CA ALA A 478 19.84 6.57 30.61
C ALA A 478 18.43 7.09 30.95
N ALA A 479 17.93 6.79 32.15
CA ALA A 479 16.63 7.25 32.63
C ALA A 479 16.54 8.77 32.72
N SER A 480 17.59 9.41 33.28
CA SER A 480 17.66 10.86 33.45
C SER A 480 17.59 11.61 32.12
N PHE A 481 18.40 11.19 31.14
CA PHE A 481 18.41 11.82 29.82
C PHE A 481 17.12 11.52 29.02
N ALA A 482 16.57 10.30 29.12
CA ALA A 482 15.29 9.97 28.50
C ALA A 482 14.16 10.86 29.04
N ALA A 483 14.07 11.03 30.36
CA ALA A 483 13.06 11.88 30.98
C ALA A 483 13.20 13.35 30.55
N LYS A 484 14.41 13.89 30.51
CA LYS A 484 14.68 15.26 30.02
C LYS A 484 14.26 15.44 28.56
N CYS A 485 14.49 14.43 27.73
CA CYS A 485 14.08 14.44 26.34
C CYS A 485 12.54 14.41 26.21
N ILE A 486 11.87 13.46 26.87
CA ILE A 486 10.40 13.30 26.83
C ILE A 486 9.68 14.55 27.35
N ALA A 487 10.24 15.26 28.33
CA ALA A 487 9.69 16.52 28.81
C ALA A 487 9.69 17.65 27.76
N LYS A 488 10.57 17.57 26.75
CA LYS A 488 10.66 18.54 25.65
C LYS A 488 9.99 18.05 24.36
N ASP A 489 10.04 16.75 24.12
CA ASP A 489 9.48 16.07 22.96
C ASP A 489 8.81 14.78 23.44
N SER A 490 7.52 14.89 23.81
CA SER A 490 6.77 13.77 24.42
C SER A 490 6.62 12.57 23.49
N LEU A 491 6.78 12.78 22.18
CA LEU A 491 6.68 11.74 21.16
C LEU A 491 8.06 11.21 20.75
N ASN A 492 9.14 11.57 21.46
CA ASN A 492 10.47 11.09 21.11
C ASN A 492 10.56 9.55 21.19
N ALA A 493 10.52 8.86 20.06
CA ALA A 493 10.64 7.43 19.87
C ALA A 493 11.83 6.81 20.63
N ASN A 494 13.04 7.36 20.50
CA ASN A 494 14.24 6.77 21.12
C ASN A 494 14.24 6.97 22.64
N ALA A 495 13.92 8.17 23.13
CA ALA A 495 13.82 8.41 24.56
C ALA A 495 12.68 7.61 25.21
N ASN A 496 11.51 7.52 24.57
CA ASN A 496 10.41 6.68 25.04
C ASN A 496 10.81 5.19 25.03
N LYS A 497 11.55 4.71 24.03
CA LYS A 497 12.06 3.34 24.01
C LYS A 497 13.01 3.07 25.18
N VAL A 498 14.00 3.94 25.41
CA VAL A 498 14.94 3.82 26.53
C VAL A 498 14.20 3.89 27.88
N ALA A 499 13.25 4.82 28.03
CA ALA A 499 12.42 4.91 29.23
C ALA A 499 11.63 3.61 29.47
N ALA A 500 11.05 3.03 28.40
CA ALA A 500 10.37 1.74 28.50
C ALA A 500 11.31 0.63 28.98
N PHE A 501 12.55 0.58 28.48
CA PHE A 501 13.53 -0.43 28.86
C PHE A 501 13.98 -0.30 30.31
N VAL A 502 14.18 0.94 30.79
CA VAL A 502 14.46 1.21 32.20
C VAL A 502 13.29 0.73 33.08
N HIS A 503 12.06 1.07 32.71
CA HIS A 503 10.86 0.65 33.44
C HIS A 503 10.68 -0.87 33.42
N LEU A 504 10.92 -1.54 32.29
CA LEU A 504 10.88 -3.00 32.20
C LEU A 504 11.94 -3.66 33.07
N ASN A 505 13.18 -3.17 33.03
CA ASN A 505 14.25 -3.71 33.87
C ASN A 505 13.90 -3.60 35.35
N LYS A 506 13.36 -2.45 35.79
CA LYS A 506 12.89 -2.26 37.16
C LYS A 506 11.71 -3.18 37.48
N ALA A 507 10.75 -3.32 36.58
CA ALA A 507 9.60 -4.21 36.75
C ALA A 507 10.02 -5.68 36.90
N THR A 508 10.96 -6.16 36.07
CA THR A 508 11.51 -7.52 36.16
C THR A 508 12.29 -7.75 37.44
N GLN A 509 13.09 -6.78 37.90
CA GLN A 509 13.85 -6.90 39.15
C GLN A 509 12.96 -6.88 40.41
N THR A 510 11.86 -6.14 40.38
CA THR A 510 11.02 -5.88 41.57
C THR A 510 9.67 -6.59 41.56
N GLY A 511 9.27 -7.19 40.44
CA GLY A 511 7.90 -7.69 40.24
C GLY A 511 6.82 -6.60 40.18
N ASN A 512 7.20 -5.32 40.03
CA ASN A 512 6.28 -4.19 40.13
C ASN A 512 5.47 -3.98 38.84
N LYS A 513 4.15 -4.28 38.90
CA LYS A 513 3.22 -4.12 37.78
C LYS A 513 3.04 -2.67 37.33
N ALA A 514 3.13 -1.68 38.23
CA ALA A 514 3.01 -0.27 37.85
C ALA A 514 4.20 0.21 37.00
N GLU A 515 5.40 -0.36 37.22
CA GLU A 515 6.55 -0.10 36.35
C GLU A 515 6.35 -0.75 34.96
N ALA A 516 5.73 -1.93 34.90
CA ALA A 516 5.35 -2.57 33.65
C ALA A 516 4.34 -1.74 32.83
N GLU A 517 3.34 -1.15 33.50
CA GLU A 517 2.35 -0.26 32.88
C GLU A 517 2.99 1.02 32.33
N LYS A 518 3.95 1.61 33.06
CA LYS A 518 4.74 2.74 32.55
C LYS A 518 5.52 2.36 31.30
N ALA A 519 6.13 1.17 31.28
CA ALA A 519 6.81 0.68 30.09
C ALA A 519 5.87 0.53 28.88
N ILE A 520 4.68 -0.04 29.08
CA ILE A 520 3.64 -0.14 28.03
C ILE A 520 3.29 1.26 27.50
N GLY A 521 3.07 2.23 28.38
CA GLY A 521 2.80 3.61 28.00
C GLY A 521 3.92 4.22 27.14
N CYS A 522 5.17 4.07 27.56
CA CYS A 522 6.32 4.55 26.81
C CYS A 522 6.48 3.85 25.45
N LEU A 523 6.30 2.52 25.37
CA LEU A 523 6.34 1.80 24.09
C LEU A 523 5.28 2.30 23.12
N LYS A 524 4.06 2.55 23.59
CA LYS A 524 2.98 3.14 22.79
C LYS A 524 3.33 4.53 22.27
N GLN A 525 3.90 5.40 23.11
CA GLN A 525 4.34 6.72 22.66
C GLN A 525 5.47 6.62 21.63
N SER A 526 6.39 5.66 21.81
CA SER A 526 7.46 5.40 20.84
C SER A 526 6.90 5.03 19.47
N LEU A 527 5.94 4.11 19.42
CA LEU A 527 5.32 3.60 18.19
C LEU A 527 4.42 4.63 17.47
N LYS A 528 3.84 5.60 18.20
CA LYS A 528 3.09 6.71 17.59
C LYS A 528 3.98 7.58 16.70
N SER A 529 5.18 7.91 17.18
CA SER A 529 6.15 8.70 16.40
C SER A 529 6.75 7.85 15.28
N GLN A 530 7.29 6.68 15.61
CA GLN A 530 8.03 5.88 14.65
C GLN A 530 7.85 4.38 14.83
N TYR A 531 7.80 3.64 13.72
CA TYR A 531 7.89 2.18 13.80
C TYR A 531 9.26 1.75 14.35
N ASN A 532 9.22 0.93 15.40
CA ASN A 532 10.39 0.28 15.95
C ASN A 532 10.02 -1.19 16.23
N GLN A 533 10.71 -2.11 15.54
CA GLN A 533 10.44 -3.55 15.63
C GLN A 533 10.57 -4.06 17.07
N GLU A 534 11.64 -3.67 17.76
CA GLU A 534 11.92 -4.10 19.13
C GLU A 534 10.84 -3.60 20.11
N ALA A 535 10.42 -2.33 19.97
CA ALA A 535 9.35 -1.76 20.78
C ALA A 535 8.00 -2.46 20.53
N SER A 536 7.67 -2.71 19.26
CA SER A 536 6.46 -3.46 18.86
C SER A 536 6.49 -4.89 19.40
N ASP A 537 7.59 -5.62 19.24
CA ASP A 537 7.71 -7.01 19.70
C ASP A 537 7.66 -7.12 21.23
N LEU A 538 8.24 -6.17 21.95
CA LEU A 538 8.13 -6.10 23.41
C LEU A 538 6.70 -5.80 23.83
N LEU A 539 6.05 -4.80 23.22
CA LEU A 539 4.67 -4.44 23.54
C LEU A 539 3.72 -5.64 23.33
N ASN A 540 3.89 -6.37 22.23
CA ASN A 540 3.18 -7.62 21.92
C ASN A 540 3.35 -8.71 22.98
N LYS A 541 4.49 -8.76 23.67
CA LYS A 541 4.76 -9.77 24.69
C LYS A 541 4.19 -9.38 26.06
N ILE A 542 4.18 -8.09 26.38
CA ILE A 542 3.87 -7.62 27.74
C ILE A 542 2.41 -7.20 27.91
N GLU A 543 1.74 -6.78 26.84
CA GLU A 543 0.33 -6.38 26.87
C GLU A 543 -0.58 -7.55 26.44
N SER A 544 -1.49 -7.96 27.32
CA SER A 544 -2.47 -9.01 27.01
C SER A 544 -3.50 -8.52 26.00
N GLY A 545 -3.82 -9.34 24.98
CA GLY A 545 -4.83 -8.99 23.98
C GLY A 545 -4.44 -7.79 23.10
N HIS A 546 -3.13 -7.53 22.99
CA HIS A 546 -2.59 -6.36 22.33
C HIS A 546 -3.04 -6.21 20.87
N ASN A 547 -3.60 -5.03 20.55
CA ASN A 547 -4.01 -4.66 19.21
C ASN A 547 -2.93 -3.78 18.55
N LYS A 548 -2.02 -4.41 17.80
CA LYS A 548 -0.92 -3.73 17.11
C LYS A 548 -1.39 -2.55 16.26
N GLN A 549 -2.57 -2.65 15.65
CA GLN A 549 -3.11 -1.62 14.77
C GLN A 549 -3.47 -0.33 15.51
N ALA A 550 -3.71 -0.39 16.82
CA ALA A 550 -4.14 0.75 17.63
C ALA A 550 -2.98 1.64 18.13
N ASP A 551 -1.73 1.18 18.08
CA ASP A 551 -0.58 1.96 18.55
C ASP A 551 -0.12 3.00 17.53
N TYR A 552 -0.45 2.79 16.26
CA TYR A 552 -0.08 3.66 15.16
C TYR A 552 -1.21 4.65 14.93
N TYR A 553 -1.09 5.82 15.56
CA TYR A 553 -2.05 6.90 15.35
C TYR A 553 -1.56 7.86 14.27
N ASN A 554 -2.49 8.34 13.46
CA ASN A 554 -2.21 9.37 12.46
C ASN A 554 -2.10 10.73 13.16
N THR A 555 -0.88 11.24 13.33
CA THR A 555 -0.64 12.57 13.91
C THR A 555 -0.42 13.58 12.79
N ASN A 556 -1.42 14.42 12.55
CA ASN A 556 -1.39 15.65 11.75
C ASN A 556 -1.40 15.48 10.22
N PHE A 557 -2.60 15.39 9.65
CA PHE A 557 -2.82 15.92 8.30
C PHE A 557 -3.89 17.01 8.33
N ASN A 558 -3.58 18.13 7.66
CA ASN A 558 -4.57 19.12 7.28
C ASN A 558 -5.66 18.45 6.43
N ALA A 559 -6.88 18.98 6.49
CA ALA A 559 -8.00 18.47 5.71
C ALA A 559 -7.61 18.38 4.22
N PHE A 560 -7.68 17.16 3.66
CA PHE A 560 -7.47 16.84 2.26
C PHE A 560 -8.31 17.82 1.40
N PRO A 561 -7.69 18.69 0.57
CA PRO A 561 -8.37 19.71 -0.22
C PRO A 561 -9.63 19.26 -0.98
N LEU A 562 -9.64 18.00 -1.47
CA LEU A 562 -10.82 17.38 -2.09
C LEU A 562 -12.07 17.41 -1.19
N LEU A 563 -11.87 17.25 0.12
CA LEU A 563 -12.91 17.23 1.14
C LEU A 563 -13.51 18.59 1.41
N LYS A 564 -12.89 19.68 0.93
CA LYS A 564 -13.41 21.03 1.16
C LYS A 564 -14.47 21.40 0.13
N ARG A 565 -14.41 20.83 -1.10
CA ARG A 565 -15.21 21.28 -2.25
C ARG A 565 -16.51 20.52 -2.49
N LEU A 566 -16.61 19.26 -2.05
CA LEU A 566 -17.85 18.51 -2.19
C LEU A 566 -18.79 18.84 -1.03
N GLU A 567 -19.98 19.32 -1.34
CA GLU A 567 -21.02 19.59 -0.37
C GLU A 567 -22.19 18.65 -0.63
N LEU A 568 -22.70 17.99 0.41
CA LEU A 568 -23.87 17.13 0.29
C LEU A 568 -25.13 18.00 0.40
N PRO A 569 -26.14 17.81 -0.46
CA PRO A 569 -27.38 18.56 -0.39
C PRO A 569 -28.17 18.18 0.85
N ALA A 570 -28.62 19.16 1.64
CA ALA A 570 -29.51 18.92 2.77
C ALA A 570 -30.91 18.56 2.26
N MET A 571 -31.43 17.40 2.64
CA MET A 571 -32.81 17.02 2.34
C MET A 571 -33.78 18.06 2.93
N PRO A 572 -34.67 18.66 2.12
CA PRO A 572 -35.60 19.67 2.61
C PRO A 572 -36.66 19.03 3.50
N THR A 573 -37.20 19.80 4.43
CA THR A 573 -38.35 19.42 5.26
C THR A 573 -39.69 19.84 4.66
N ASP A 574 -39.66 20.61 3.58
CA ASP A 574 -40.81 21.14 2.87
C ASP A 574 -41.14 20.28 1.64
N LEU A 575 -42.36 19.73 1.61
CA LEU A 575 -42.84 18.84 0.56
C LEU A 575 -42.86 19.52 -0.83
N ALA A 576 -43.12 20.83 -0.88
CA ALA A 576 -43.12 21.57 -2.13
C ALA A 576 -41.74 21.58 -2.81
N GLN A 577 -40.66 21.48 -2.03
CA GLN A 577 -39.28 21.51 -2.51
C GLN A 577 -38.76 20.14 -2.97
N MET A 578 -39.47 19.06 -2.66
CA MET A 578 -38.98 17.70 -2.91
C MET A 578 -38.82 17.37 -4.40
N LYS A 579 -39.72 17.86 -5.26
CA LYS A 579 -39.64 17.64 -6.70
C LYS A 579 -38.36 18.26 -7.28
N SER A 580 -38.09 19.53 -6.96
CA SER A 580 -36.84 20.21 -7.35
C SER A 580 -35.61 19.57 -6.72
N PHE A 581 -35.69 19.17 -5.45
CA PHE A 581 -34.60 18.49 -4.75
C PHE A 581 -34.21 17.16 -5.42
N ASN A 582 -35.19 16.33 -5.79
CA ASN A 582 -34.94 15.05 -6.47
C ASN A 582 -34.26 15.26 -7.84
N THR A 583 -34.62 16.33 -8.56
CA THR A 583 -33.95 16.73 -9.80
C THR A 583 -32.49 17.14 -9.54
N VAL A 584 -32.24 17.97 -8.53
CA VAL A 584 -30.88 18.35 -8.11
C VAL A 584 -30.07 17.11 -7.71
N LEU A 585 -30.64 16.21 -6.92
CA LEU A 585 -29.98 14.98 -6.48
C LEU A 585 -29.59 14.08 -7.66
N LYS A 586 -30.48 13.88 -8.64
CA LYS A 586 -30.19 13.14 -9.88
C LYS A 586 -29.05 13.81 -10.67
N LYS A 587 -29.06 15.13 -10.77
CA LYS A 587 -28.02 15.92 -11.46
C LYS A 587 -26.66 15.79 -10.77
N GLU A 588 -26.62 15.90 -9.44
CA GLU A 588 -25.41 15.73 -8.63
C GLU A 588 -24.81 14.33 -8.79
N ARG A 589 -25.63 13.27 -8.68
CA ARG A 589 -25.18 11.88 -8.87
C ARG A 589 -24.63 11.64 -10.28
N SER A 590 -25.29 12.20 -11.31
CA SER A 590 -24.78 12.16 -12.69
C SER A 590 -23.42 12.86 -12.83
N GLY A 591 -23.27 14.04 -12.24
CA GLY A 591 -22.00 14.79 -12.23
C GLY A 591 -20.87 14.02 -11.53
N ILE A 592 -21.16 13.39 -10.39
CA ILE A 592 -20.23 12.50 -9.68
C ILE A 592 -19.81 11.33 -10.56
N SER A 593 -20.75 10.68 -11.25
CA SER A 593 -20.43 9.55 -12.13
C SER A 593 -19.47 9.93 -13.25
N LYS A 594 -19.74 11.04 -13.96
CA LYS A 594 -18.85 11.55 -15.02
C LYS A 594 -17.45 11.86 -14.48
N THR A 595 -17.38 12.49 -13.30
CA THR A 595 -16.11 12.80 -12.64
C THR A 595 -15.31 11.52 -12.31
N ARG A 596 -15.97 10.44 -11.87
CA ARG A 596 -15.30 9.15 -11.64
C ARG A 596 -14.75 8.53 -12.93
N GLU A 597 -15.44 8.71 -14.05
CA GLU A 597 -14.98 8.25 -15.37
C GLU A 597 -13.73 9.02 -15.81
N GLU A 598 -13.71 10.35 -15.65
CA GLU A 598 -12.54 11.19 -15.91
C GLU A 598 -11.33 10.80 -15.05
N ILE A 599 -11.53 10.61 -13.74
CA ILE A 599 -10.48 10.12 -12.83
C ILE A 599 -9.97 8.75 -13.29
N THR A 600 -10.87 7.84 -13.68
CA THR A 600 -10.49 6.51 -14.18
C THR A 600 -9.68 6.61 -15.46
N ALA A 601 -10.00 7.54 -16.36
CA ALA A 601 -9.23 7.80 -17.56
C ALA A 601 -7.83 8.35 -17.23
N LYS A 602 -7.72 9.27 -16.26
CA LYS A 602 -6.44 9.79 -15.76
C LYS A 602 -5.59 8.68 -15.12
N GLN A 603 -6.17 7.81 -14.30
CA GLN A 603 -5.47 6.66 -13.70
C GLN A 603 -4.84 5.73 -14.74
N LYS A 604 -5.53 5.47 -15.86
CA LYS A 604 -5.02 4.62 -16.94
C LYS A 604 -3.80 5.21 -17.65
N LYS A 605 -3.57 6.53 -17.55
CA LYS A 605 -2.43 7.23 -18.17
C LYS A 605 -1.19 7.25 -17.26
N ILE A 606 -1.31 6.90 -15.98
CA ILE A 606 -0.17 6.87 -15.06
C ILE A 606 0.72 5.67 -15.40
N PRO A 607 2.02 5.86 -15.67
CA PRO A 607 2.95 4.76 -15.92
C PRO A 607 3.05 3.84 -14.70
N ALA A 608 3.05 2.53 -14.92
CA ALA A 608 3.24 1.58 -13.84
C ALA A 608 4.69 1.64 -13.33
N VAL A 609 4.89 1.86 -12.02
CA VAL A 609 6.22 1.77 -11.41
C VAL A 609 6.75 0.35 -11.58
N SER A 610 7.97 0.21 -12.11
CA SER A 610 8.59 -1.09 -12.32
C SER A 610 8.73 -1.88 -11.00
N ALA A 611 8.68 -3.21 -11.07
CA ALA A 611 8.81 -4.05 -9.88
C ALA A 611 10.16 -3.83 -9.16
N GLN A 612 11.22 -3.59 -9.93
CA GLN A 612 12.56 -3.33 -9.40
C GLN A 612 12.64 -1.99 -8.67
N GLN A 613 11.98 -0.95 -9.20
CA GLN A 613 11.92 0.36 -8.56
C GLN A 613 11.04 0.32 -7.31
N ARG A 614 9.91 -0.39 -7.33
CA ARG A 614 9.10 -0.66 -6.13
C ARG A 614 9.87 -1.40 -5.04
N GLN A 615 10.57 -2.48 -5.39
CA GLN A 615 11.37 -3.23 -4.42
C GLN A 615 12.48 -2.35 -3.84
N THR A 616 13.13 -1.54 -4.66
CA THR A 616 14.17 -0.61 -4.21
C THR A 616 13.60 0.44 -3.26
N ASN A 617 12.42 0.99 -3.56
CA ASN A 617 11.74 1.96 -2.70
C ASN A 617 11.29 1.35 -1.37
N LEU A 618 10.71 0.15 -1.40
CA LEU A 618 10.29 -0.59 -0.21
C LEU A 618 11.48 -0.98 0.66
N MET A 619 12.58 -1.48 0.07
CA MET A 619 13.81 -1.81 0.81
C MET A 619 14.42 -0.57 1.49
N LYS A 620 14.29 0.61 0.88
CA LYS A 620 14.72 1.88 1.48
C LYS A 620 13.79 2.38 2.61
N GLN A 621 12.55 1.88 2.68
CA GLN A 621 11.49 2.43 3.54
C GLN A 621 10.72 1.37 4.35
N VAL A 622 11.29 0.17 4.58
CA VAL A 622 10.59 -0.99 5.18
C VAL A 622 9.79 -0.63 6.43
N THR A 623 10.36 0.18 7.34
CA THR A 623 9.70 0.58 8.58
C THR A 623 8.54 1.56 8.35
N ALA A 624 8.67 2.49 7.39
CA ALA A 624 7.57 3.37 6.97
C ALA A 624 6.45 2.58 6.29
N SER A 625 6.78 1.61 5.42
CA SER A 625 5.80 0.76 4.76
C SER A 625 4.99 -0.06 5.76
N ILE A 626 5.63 -0.56 6.83
CA ILE A 626 4.93 -1.28 7.91
C ILE A 626 4.00 -0.34 8.68
N LYS A 627 4.49 0.84 9.11
CA LYS A 627 3.65 1.85 9.80
C LYS A 627 2.45 2.25 8.95
N ALA A 628 2.69 2.57 7.68
CA ALA A 628 1.68 2.95 6.72
C ALA A 628 0.64 1.83 6.54
N GLY A 629 1.10 0.58 6.42
CA GLY A 629 0.23 -0.59 6.31
C GLY A 629 -0.67 -0.76 7.52
N MET A 630 -0.13 -0.55 8.73
CA MET A 630 -0.89 -0.63 9.98
C MET A 630 -1.94 0.49 10.09
N ILE A 631 -1.59 1.73 9.72
CA ILE A 631 -2.53 2.86 9.72
C ILE A 631 -3.68 2.62 8.73
N ILE A 632 -3.37 2.23 7.48
CA ILE A 632 -4.40 1.95 6.46
C ILE A 632 -5.29 0.80 6.91
N THR A 633 -4.71 -0.27 7.47
CA THR A 633 -5.47 -1.43 7.93
C THR A 633 -6.41 -1.03 9.08
N ASN A 634 -5.92 -0.28 10.07
CA ASN A 634 -6.75 0.20 11.18
C ASN A 634 -7.88 1.11 10.67
N SER A 635 -7.53 2.08 9.82
CA SER A 635 -8.49 3.02 9.23
C SER A 635 -9.54 2.28 8.39
N ALA A 636 -9.14 1.27 7.61
CA ALA A 636 -10.05 0.43 6.83
C ALA A 636 -10.99 -0.40 7.71
N LEU A 637 -10.50 -0.99 8.81
CA LEU A 637 -11.33 -1.77 9.74
C LEU A 637 -12.38 -0.87 10.41
N GLN A 638 -11.96 0.31 10.89
CA GLN A 638 -12.87 1.28 11.50
C GLN A 638 -13.89 1.81 10.50
N TYR A 639 -13.43 2.19 9.30
CA TYR A 639 -14.25 2.68 8.21
C TYR A 639 -15.30 1.65 7.81
N ASN A 640 -14.90 0.42 7.46
CA ASN A 640 -15.81 -0.63 7.02
C ASN A 640 -16.88 -0.92 8.08
N LYS A 641 -16.52 -0.97 9.37
CA LYS A 641 -17.52 -1.19 10.41
C LYS A 641 -18.46 0.01 10.58
N GLN A 642 -17.91 1.19 10.86
CA GLN A 642 -18.69 2.35 11.24
C GLN A 642 -19.57 2.85 10.08
N PHE A 643 -19.07 2.81 8.84
CA PHE A 643 -19.82 3.23 7.67
C PHE A 643 -20.99 2.28 7.38
N ASN A 644 -20.77 0.97 7.44
CA ASN A 644 -21.84 -0.02 7.23
C ASN A 644 -22.85 -0.03 8.37
N ASP A 645 -22.42 0.13 9.62
CA ASP A 645 -23.32 0.25 10.77
C ASP A 645 -24.21 1.50 10.65
N ALA A 646 -23.63 2.64 10.29
CA ALA A 646 -24.38 3.88 10.07
C ALA A 646 -25.46 3.70 9.00
N GLU A 647 -25.12 3.03 7.89
CA GLU A 647 -26.07 2.72 6.82
C GLU A 647 -27.18 1.75 7.27
N ALA A 648 -26.82 0.66 7.96
CA ALA A 648 -27.78 -0.33 8.43
C ALA A 648 -28.76 0.26 9.46
N ILE A 649 -28.26 1.07 10.40
CA ILE A 649 -29.08 1.77 11.39
C ILE A 649 -29.99 2.79 10.70
N PHE A 650 -29.46 3.57 9.75
CA PHE A 650 -30.25 4.49 8.94
C PHE A 650 -31.40 3.78 8.23
N LYS A 651 -31.11 2.69 7.52
CA LYS A 651 -32.13 1.89 6.80
C LYS A 651 -33.18 1.29 7.73
N LEU A 652 -32.77 0.82 8.91
CA LEU A 652 -33.70 0.30 9.91
C LEU A 652 -34.67 1.38 10.40
N ASN A 653 -34.14 2.54 10.78
CA ASN A 653 -34.93 3.66 11.29
C ASN A 653 -35.84 4.24 10.20
N LEU A 654 -35.33 4.37 8.97
CA LEU A 654 -36.11 4.84 7.83
C LEU A 654 -37.25 3.86 7.51
N LYS A 655 -36.99 2.55 7.53
CA LYS A 655 -38.04 1.54 7.34
C LYS A 655 -39.14 1.66 8.38
N GLN A 656 -38.80 1.83 9.66
CA GLN A 656 -39.80 2.02 10.72
C GLN A 656 -40.68 3.26 10.47
N LEU A 657 -40.06 4.38 10.08
CA LEU A 657 -40.78 5.60 9.71
C LEU A 657 -41.68 5.37 8.49
N THR A 658 -41.20 4.67 7.47
CA THR A 658 -41.96 4.34 6.26
C THR A 658 -43.12 3.40 6.55
N ASP A 659 -42.95 2.40 7.43
CA ASP A 659 -44.02 1.48 7.82
C ASP A 659 -45.11 2.17 8.65
N GLU A 660 -44.74 3.14 9.50
CA GLU A 660 -45.70 4.02 10.21
C GLU A 660 -46.48 4.90 9.23
N HIS A 661 -45.77 5.53 8.29
CA HIS A 661 -46.38 6.34 7.24
C HIS A 661 -47.34 5.54 6.37
N ASN A 662 -46.91 4.38 5.86
CA ASN A 662 -47.72 3.52 5.01
C ASN A 662 -49.00 3.03 5.72
N ARG A 663 -48.93 2.71 7.02
CA ARG A 663 -50.12 2.36 7.80
C ARG A 663 -51.11 3.51 7.84
N THR A 664 -50.62 4.72 8.08
CA THR A 664 -51.43 5.95 8.11
C THR A 664 -52.05 6.23 6.73
N THR A 665 -51.27 6.19 5.66
CA THR A 665 -51.75 6.47 4.30
C THR A 665 -52.68 5.40 3.75
N ASN A 666 -52.47 4.12 4.07
CA ASN A 666 -53.37 3.06 3.64
C ASN A 666 -54.73 3.17 4.33
N GLY A 667 -54.76 3.57 5.61
CA GLY A 667 -56.00 3.88 6.32
C GLY A 667 -56.77 5.02 5.67
N MET A 668 -56.07 6.10 5.29
CA MET A 668 -56.66 7.22 4.57
C MET A 668 -57.17 6.81 3.18
N LEU A 669 -56.36 6.08 2.40
CA LEU A 669 -56.75 5.63 1.06
C LEU A 669 -58.02 4.78 1.11
N LYS A 670 -58.10 3.83 2.06
CA LYS A 670 -59.30 3.01 2.27
C LYS A 670 -60.54 3.87 2.57
N LYS A 671 -60.43 4.83 3.50
CA LYS A 671 -61.53 5.75 3.86
C LYS A 671 -62.06 6.50 2.63
N TYR A 672 -61.18 7.06 1.79
CA TYR A 672 -61.62 7.84 0.62
C TYR A 672 -62.08 6.95 -0.54
N THR A 673 -61.50 5.78 -0.74
CA THR A 673 -62.00 4.81 -1.74
C THR A 673 -63.43 4.37 -1.40
N GLU A 674 -63.71 4.04 -0.13
CA GLU A 674 -65.07 3.68 0.32
C GLU A 674 -66.10 4.82 0.16
N GLN A 675 -65.66 6.08 0.13
CA GLN A 675 -66.52 7.24 -0.12
C GLN A 675 -66.71 7.48 -1.62
N LEU A 676 -65.65 7.37 -2.41
CA LEU A 676 -65.69 7.55 -3.87
C LEU A 676 -66.46 6.43 -4.57
N ASP A 677 -66.34 5.17 -4.13
CA ASP A 677 -67.03 4.02 -4.70
C ASP A 677 -68.57 4.10 -4.58
N LYS A 678 -69.09 5.04 -3.76
CA LYS A 678 -70.54 5.30 -3.61
C LYS A 678 -71.09 6.29 -4.64
N LEU A 679 -70.22 6.89 -5.47
CA LEU A 679 -70.55 7.93 -6.44
C LEU A 679 -70.26 7.38 -7.84
N GLU A 680 -71.21 7.49 -8.78
CA GLU A 680 -71.05 6.94 -10.13
C GLU A 680 -70.58 8.00 -11.14
N GLY A 681 -70.96 9.27 -10.95
CA GLY A 681 -70.65 10.36 -11.88
C GLY A 681 -71.30 10.21 -13.28
N GLY A 682 -71.06 11.18 -14.18
CA GLY A 682 -71.50 11.12 -15.58
C GLY A 682 -72.64 12.07 -15.96
N GLU A 683 -73.08 12.00 -17.24
CA GLU A 683 -74.07 12.92 -17.83
C GLU A 683 -75.36 13.00 -16.99
N GLY A 684 -75.67 14.21 -16.50
CA GLY A 684 -76.85 14.49 -15.68
C GLY A 684 -76.62 14.44 -14.16
N LYS A 685 -75.41 14.10 -13.69
CA LYS A 685 -75.07 13.96 -12.25
C LYS A 685 -74.04 14.99 -11.76
N VAL A 686 -74.22 16.26 -12.14
CA VAL A 686 -73.30 17.38 -11.82
C VAL A 686 -72.94 17.48 -10.32
N ASN A 687 -73.89 17.17 -9.42
CA ASN A 687 -73.63 17.21 -7.98
C ASN A 687 -72.68 16.09 -7.50
N GLU A 688 -72.77 14.89 -8.09
CA GLU A 688 -71.86 13.78 -7.77
C GLU A 688 -70.45 14.06 -8.31
N GLU A 689 -70.33 14.72 -9.48
CA GLU A 689 -69.04 15.13 -10.05
C GLU A 689 -68.32 16.17 -9.17
N ILE A 690 -69.07 17.16 -8.66
CA ILE A 690 -68.55 18.14 -7.68
C ILE A 690 -68.09 17.43 -6.41
N GLU A 691 -68.85 16.44 -5.92
CA GLU A 691 -68.50 15.68 -4.71
C GLU A 691 -67.26 14.81 -4.92
N ILE A 692 -67.10 14.17 -6.08
CA ILE A 692 -65.89 13.42 -6.47
C ILE A 692 -64.66 14.33 -6.49
N GLU A 693 -64.77 15.54 -7.04
CA GLU A 693 -63.68 16.52 -7.07
C GLU A 693 -63.29 16.97 -5.65
N LEU A 694 -64.28 17.29 -4.82
CA LEU A 694 -64.07 17.66 -3.41
C LEU A 694 -63.40 16.54 -2.60
N LEU A 695 -63.88 15.31 -2.72
CA LEU A 695 -63.31 14.14 -2.05
C LEU A 695 -61.89 13.84 -2.54
N THR A 696 -61.63 13.99 -3.84
CA THR A 696 -60.29 13.82 -4.43
C THR A 696 -59.31 14.87 -3.91
N LYS A 697 -59.74 16.13 -3.82
CA LYS A 697 -58.95 17.24 -3.26
C LYS A 697 -58.71 17.07 -1.77
N ALA A 698 -59.73 16.67 -1.01
CA ALA A 698 -59.61 16.37 0.41
C ALA A 698 -58.63 15.22 0.68
N ARG A 699 -58.73 14.12 -0.09
CA ARG A 699 -57.77 13.00 -0.05
C ARG A 699 -56.34 13.46 -0.30
N CYS A 700 -56.14 14.29 -1.32
CA CYS A 700 -54.82 14.79 -1.69
C CYS A 700 -54.23 15.70 -0.60
N ASN A 701 -55.04 16.56 0.01
CA ASN A 701 -54.64 17.42 1.13
C ASN A 701 -54.25 16.62 2.37
N GLU A 702 -55.07 15.63 2.77
CA GLU A 702 -54.80 14.76 3.94
C GLU A 702 -53.52 13.92 3.70
N PHE A 703 -53.37 13.38 2.48
CA PHE A 703 -52.16 12.66 2.07
C PHE A 703 -50.91 13.54 2.09
N ASN A 704 -50.97 14.77 1.57
CA ASN A 704 -49.86 15.72 1.61
C ASN A 704 -49.51 16.15 3.04
N GLY A 705 -50.49 16.22 3.94
CA GLY A 705 -50.27 16.43 5.37
C GLY A 705 -49.45 15.30 6.01
N ALA A 706 -49.85 14.05 5.78
CA ALA A 706 -49.08 12.89 6.24
C ALA A 706 -47.68 12.83 5.61
N GLN A 707 -47.56 13.12 4.31
CA GLN A 707 -46.28 13.17 3.62
C GLN A 707 -45.34 14.24 4.19
N SER A 708 -45.87 15.41 4.56
CA SER A 708 -45.07 16.47 5.17
C SER A 708 -44.55 16.05 6.56
N ALA A 709 -45.38 15.37 7.35
CA ALA A 709 -44.96 14.84 8.65
C ALA A 709 -43.90 13.74 8.54
N TYR A 710 -44.05 12.83 7.57
CA TYR A 710 -43.04 11.82 7.24
C TYR A 710 -41.74 12.46 6.77
N LEU A 711 -41.83 13.41 5.82
CA LEU A 711 -40.69 14.10 5.24
C LEU A 711 -39.85 14.81 6.30
N SER A 712 -40.46 15.52 7.25
CA SER A 712 -39.70 16.21 8.30
C SER A 712 -38.83 15.24 9.12
N LYS A 713 -39.35 14.06 9.46
CA LYS A 713 -38.61 13.03 10.22
C LYS A 713 -37.55 12.35 9.33
N ALA A 714 -37.92 12.02 8.09
CA ALA A 714 -37.04 11.38 7.12
C ALA A 714 -35.86 12.29 6.75
N ALA A 715 -36.08 13.60 6.61
CA ALA A 715 -35.05 14.59 6.30
C ALA A 715 -34.02 14.71 7.44
N ASP A 716 -34.46 14.81 8.70
CA ASP A 716 -33.54 14.84 9.85
C ASP A 716 -32.67 13.58 9.92
N LEU A 717 -33.29 12.40 9.75
CA LEU A 717 -32.60 11.13 9.75
C LEU A 717 -31.58 11.01 8.58
N THR A 718 -32.00 11.40 7.37
CA THR A 718 -31.16 11.39 6.15
C THR A 718 -29.97 12.33 6.29
N ASN A 719 -30.19 13.56 6.77
CA ASN A 719 -29.14 14.56 6.92
C ASN A 719 -28.08 14.14 7.95
N LYS A 720 -28.50 13.59 9.10
CA LYS A 720 -27.57 13.04 10.11
C LYS A 720 -26.75 11.87 9.59
N TYR A 721 -27.40 10.94 8.89
CA TYR A 721 -26.72 9.82 8.24
C TYR A 721 -25.69 10.32 7.24
N ALA A 722 -26.09 11.23 6.35
CA ALA A 722 -25.22 11.76 5.31
C ALA A 722 -23.98 12.47 5.89
N GLN A 723 -24.14 13.32 6.90
CA GLN A 723 -23.02 14.00 7.58
C GLN A 723 -22.05 13.01 8.24
N GLN A 724 -22.59 12.02 8.96
CA GLN A 724 -21.77 11.02 9.65
C GLN A 724 -21.01 10.14 8.65
N SER A 725 -21.69 9.61 7.64
CA SER A 725 -21.09 8.74 6.63
C SER A 725 -20.06 9.48 5.77
N GLU A 726 -20.33 10.75 5.43
CA GLU A 726 -19.35 11.61 4.76
C GLU A 726 -18.09 11.74 5.58
N TYR A 727 -18.19 12.07 6.88
CA TYR A 727 -17.03 12.21 7.77
C TYR A 727 -16.18 10.93 7.83
N LEU A 728 -16.83 9.78 7.94
CA LEU A 728 -16.16 8.48 8.00
C LEU A 728 -15.42 8.17 6.69
N SER A 729 -16.08 8.33 5.54
CA SER A 729 -15.48 8.13 4.21
C SER A 729 -14.32 9.10 3.97
N ARG A 730 -14.55 10.38 4.26
CA ARG A 730 -13.57 11.46 4.18
C ARG A 730 -12.28 11.16 4.94
N THR A 731 -12.42 10.71 6.19
CA THR A 731 -11.30 10.38 7.07
C THR A 731 -10.50 9.20 6.52
N TYR A 732 -11.19 8.15 6.09
CA TYR A 732 -10.58 6.95 5.53
C TYR A 732 -9.80 7.24 4.25
N TRP A 733 -10.43 7.91 3.27
CA TRP A 733 -9.78 8.17 1.99
C TRP A 733 -8.65 9.19 2.08
N ARG A 734 -8.69 10.11 3.05
CA ARG A 734 -7.52 10.93 3.41
C ARG A 734 -6.37 10.05 3.89
N ASP A 735 -6.61 9.17 4.84
CA ASP A 735 -5.57 8.28 5.36
C ASP A 735 -5.03 7.36 4.27
N TYR A 736 -5.90 6.81 3.43
CA TYR A 736 -5.52 6.02 2.26
C TYR A 736 -4.60 6.82 1.32
N ALA A 737 -5.02 7.99 0.87
CA ALA A 737 -4.24 8.81 -0.06
C ALA A 737 -2.85 9.17 0.49
N ASN A 738 -2.76 9.43 1.81
CA ASN A 738 -1.52 9.84 2.45
C ASN A 738 -0.56 8.69 2.74
N TRP A 739 -1.06 7.50 3.06
CA TRP A 739 -0.23 6.38 3.52
C TRP A 739 -0.01 5.31 2.45
N LYS A 740 -0.92 5.17 1.48
CA LYS A 740 -0.86 4.10 0.47
C LYS A 740 0.42 4.14 -0.40
N PRO A 741 0.92 5.30 -0.86
CA PRO A 741 2.20 5.40 -1.57
C PRO A 741 3.35 4.68 -0.87
N LEU A 742 3.43 4.83 0.46
CA LEU A 742 4.49 4.25 1.29
C LEU A 742 4.36 2.74 1.45
N THR A 743 3.13 2.22 1.46
CA THR A 743 2.90 0.76 1.51
C THR A 743 3.29 0.06 0.22
N GLU A 744 3.22 0.77 -0.92
CA GLU A 744 3.46 0.19 -2.24
C GLU A 744 4.83 0.55 -2.82
N GLY A 745 5.55 1.50 -2.20
CA GLY A 745 6.78 2.06 -2.75
C GLY A 745 6.54 2.81 -4.06
N ASP A 746 5.35 3.40 -4.21
CA ASP A 746 4.85 4.05 -5.42
C ASP A 746 4.56 5.53 -5.13
N ASN A 747 5.39 6.42 -5.67
CA ASN A 747 5.25 7.87 -5.49
C ASN A 747 4.38 8.53 -6.57
N SER A 748 3.70 7.76 -7.41
CA SER A 748 2.80 8.30 -8.44
C SER A 748 1.49 8.83 -7.83
N MET A 749 0.71 9.56 -8.63
CA MET A 749 -0.63 10.01 -8.25
C MET A 749 -1.67 8.87 -8.16
N ALA A 750 -1.30 7.60 -8.42
CA ALA A 750 -2.24 6.49 -8.53
C ALA A 750 -3.08 6.28 -7.26
N ALA A 751 -2.42 6.23 -6.10
CA ALA A 751 -3.08 6.08 -4.80
C ALA A 751 -4.03 7.24 -4.48
N PHE A 752 -3.65 8.45 -4.87
CA PHE A 752 -4.47 9.64 -4.69
C PHE A 752 -5.73 9.61 -5.57
N LEU A 753 -5.58 9.36 -6.89
CA LEU A 753 -6.73 9.23 -7.78
C LEU A 753 -7.65 8.07 -7.35
N TYR A 754 -7.09 7.00 -6.79
CA TYR A 754 -7.86 5.90 -6.24
C TYR A 754 -8.69 6.35 -5.04
N ALA A 755 -8.10 7.12 -4.13
CA ALA A 755 -8.81 7.70 -3.00
C ALA A 755 -9.92 8.67 -3.43
N GLN A 756 -9.67 9.53 -4.43
CA GLN A 756 -10.70 10.42 -4.99
C GLN A 756 -11.90 9.62 -5.52
N LYS A 757 -11.62 8.59 -6.33
CA LYS A 757 -12.65 7.72 -6.89
C LYS A 757 -13.42 6.99 -5.81
N GLY A 758 -12.72 6.43 -4.82
CA GLY A 758 -13.32 5.74 -3.67
C GLY A 758 -14.26 6.64 -2.87
N TYR A 759 -13.81 7.86 -2.53
CA TYR A 759 -14.64 8.85 -1.84
C TYR A 759 -15.89 9.22 -2.65
N LEU A 760 -15.75 9.43 -3.97
CA LEU A 760 -16.90 9.69 -4.85
C LEU A 760 -17.87 8.52 -4.96
N MET A 761 -17.39 7.26 -4.86
CA MET A 761 -18.26 6.09 -4.80
C MET A 761 -19.07 6.07 -3.51
N ASP A 762 -18.45 6.40 -2.37
CA ASP A 762 -19.17 6.48 -1.09
C ASP A 762 -20.19 7.61 -1.07
N VAL A 763 -19.84 8.76 -1.65
CA VAL A 763 -20.77 9.90 -1.80
C VAL A 763 -21.98 9.50 -2.63
N ASP A 764 -21.79 8.89 -3.80
CA ASP A 764 -22.91 8.41 -4.64
C ASP A 764 -23.77 7.38 -3.89
N LYS A 765 -23.14 6.54 -3.07
CA LYS A 765 -23.84 5.59 -2.17
C LYS A 765 -24.61 6.30 -1.04
N ILE A 766 -24.06 7.37 -0.46
CA ILE A 766 -24.76 8.18 0.54
C ILE A 766 -25.99 8.83 -0.12
N LEU A 767 -25.81 9.46 -1.27
CA LEU A 767 -26.89 10.13 -2.01
C LEU A 767 -27.98 9.16 -2.51
N SER A 768 -27.63 7.91 -2.82
CA SER A 768 -28.61 6.90 -3.24
C SER A 768 -29.53 6.41 -2.13
N ASN A 769 -29.20 6.70 -0.87
CA ASN A 769 -30.01 6.36 0.29
C ASN A 769 -31.05 7.44 0.65
N TYR A 770 -31.07 8.58 -0.05
CA TYR A 770 -32.04 9.64 0.17
C TYR A 770 -33.42 9.15 -0.31
N PRO A 771 -34.47 9.17 0.54
CA PRO A 771 -35.78 8.69 0.15
C PRO A 771 -36.45 9.63 -0.85
N GLU A 772 -37.09 9.07 -1.87
CA GLU A 772 -37.92 9.82 -2.80
C GLU A 772 -39.30 10.06 -2.18
N VAL A 773 -39.62 11.33 -1.91
CA VAL A 773 -40.94 11.76 -1.44
C VAL A 773 -41.54 12.68 -2.48
N LEU A 774 -42.79 12.44 -2.88
CA LEU A 774 -43.49 13.26 -3.86
C LEU A 774 -44.85 13.69 -3.29
N PRO A 775 -45.26 14.96 -3.51
CA PRO A 775 -46.62 15.38 -3.22
C PRO A 775 -47.62 14.65 -4.12
N CYS A 776 -48.81 14.43 -3.61
CA CYS A 776 -49.98 14.17 -4.43
C CYS A 776 -50.20 15.42 -5.32
N THR A 777 -50.21 15.21 -6.64
CA THR A 777 -50.45 16.24 -7.66
C THR A 777 -51.68 15.86 -8.48
N ASP A 778 -52.40 16.87 -8.95
CA ASP A 778 -53.54 16.73 -9.85
C ASP A 778 -53.04 16.24 -11.23
N PRO A 779 -53.69 15.27 -11.90
CA PRO A 779 -53.27 14.71 -13.21
C PRO A 779 -52.97 15.71 -14.33
N ASN A 780 -53.36 16.99 -14.20
CA ASN A 780 -53.10 18.05 -15.17
C ASN A 780 -51.71 18.72 -15.07
N ASP A 781 -50.90 18.42 -14.06
CA ASP A 781 -49.62 19.10 -13.86
C ASP A 781 -48.44 18.42 -14.61
N LYS A 782 -48.46 18.52 -15.95
CA LYS A 782 -47.37 18.05 -16.82
C LYS A 782 -46.26 19.09 -16.90
N THR A 783 -45.28 19.02 -16.00
CA THR A 783 -44.02 19.78 -16.16
C THR A 783 -43.00 19.00 -16.99
N LYS A 784 -42.41 19.67 -17.99
CA LYS A 784 -41.36 19.13 -18.86
C LYS A 784 -40.13 18.68 -18.05
N THR A 785 -39.64 17.47 -18.32
CA THR A 785 -38.34 16.98 -17.87
C THR A 785 -37.23 17.68 -18.63
N ASP A 786 -36.35 18.38 -17.92
CA ASP A 786 -35.12 18.91 -18.49
C ASP A 786 -34.10 17.77 -18.65
N ASN A 787 -33.77 17.46 -19.91
CA ASN A 787 -32.83 16.41 -20.30
C ASN A 787 -31.42 16.97 -20.59
N THR A 788 -31.10 18.21 -20.17
CA THR A 788 -29.78 18.78 -20.45
C THR A 788 -28.65 17.93 -19.81
N PRO A 789 -27.62 17.55 -20.58
CA PRO A 789 -26.50 16.76 -20.06
C PRO A 789 -25.76 17.52 -18.95
N SER A 790 -25.66 16.92 -17.76
CA SER A 790 -24.85 17.47 -16.66
C SER A 790 -23.41 17.66 -17.11
N LYS A 791 -22.85 18.86 -16.98
CA LYS A 791 -21.41 19.09 -17.15
C LYS A 791 -20.65 18.35 -16.03
N PRO A 792 -19.47 17.75 -16.30
CA PRO A 792 -18.59 17.24 -15.26
C PRO A 792 -18.36 18.32 -14.19
N LYS A 793 -18.30 17.92 -12.92
CA LYS A 793 -17.98 18.87 -11.86
C LYS A 793 -16.51 19.27 -12.03
N PRO A 794 -16.16 20.57 -11.97
CA PRO A 794 -14.77 21.00 -12.04
C PRO A 794 -14.00 20.32 -10.90
N TRP A 795 -13.11 19.41 -11.29
CA TRP A 795 -12.33 18.58 -10.39
C TRP A 795 -10.89 19.06 -10.40
N GLU A 796 -10.16 18.87 -9.29
CA GLU A 796 -8.73 19.18 -9.30
C GLU A 796 -8.02 18.25 -10.30
N GLU A 797 -7.50 18.84 -11.38
CA GLU A 797 -6.63 18.14 -12.33
C GLU A 797 -5.23 17.95 -11.74
N GLU A 798 -4.84 18.90 -10.89
CA GLU A 798 -3.65 18.87 -10.07
C GLU A 798 -4.07 18.83 -8.61
N TYR A 799 -3.93 17.65 -8.02
CA TYR A 799 -3.71 17.57 -6.60
C TYR A 799 -2.27 17.21 -6.42
N CYS A 800 -1.44 18.25 -6.30
CA CYS A 800 -0.34 18.07 -5.40
C CYS A 800 -0.87 18.31 -4.00
N ALA A 801 -1.07 17.24 -3.23
CA ALA A 801 -1.16 17.40 -1.79
C ALA A 801 0.03 18.28 -1.41
N ASN A 802 -0.23 19.33 -0.64
CA ASN A 802 0.70 19.71 0.41
C ASN A 802 0.82 18.52 1.40
N PHE A 803 1.20 17.34 0.92
CA PHE A 803 1.81 16.32 1.75
C PHE A 803 3.08 17.04 2.19
N LYS A 804 3.03 17.52 3.43
CA LYS A 804 4.19 17.85 4.25
C LYS A 804 4.08 16.87 5.40
N GLY A 805 4.33 15.60 5.11
CA GLY A 805 4.14 14.51 6.06
C GLY A 805 5.47 13.89 6.40
N ASN A 806 5.97 14.10 7.61
CA ASN A 806 7.22 13.50 8.08
C ASN A 806 6.98 12.06 8.54
N VAL A 807 7.63 11.09 7.90
CA VAL A 807 7.61 9.68 8.30
C VAL A 807 8.96 9.29 8.89
N GLY A 808 9.01 8.99 10.19
CA GLY A 808 10.24 8.51 10.82
C GLY A 808 10.72 7.17 10.23
N LEU A 809 11.98 7.13 9.81
CA LEU A 809 12.78 5.97 9.42
C LEU A 809 14.04 5.87 10.30
N GLY A 810 14.00 5.10 11.38
CA GLY A 810 15.17 4.95 12.26
C GLY A 810 15.55 6.26 12.97
N VAL A 811 16.66 6.88 12.57
CA VAL A 811 17.05 8.22 13.04
C VAL A 811 16.70 9.32 12.03
N THR A 812 16.00 9.00 10.95
CA THR A 812 15.64 9.93 9.86
C THR A 812 14.12 10.15 9.82
N LYS A 813 13.66 11.24 9.21
CA LYS A 813 12.26 11.59 8.95
C LYS A 813 12.17 11.85 7.45
N ILE A 814 11.45 11.03 6.70
CA ILE A 814 11.17 11.36 5.31
C ILE A 814 9.87 12.14 5.26
N GLY A 815 9.98 13.45 5.09
CA GLY A 815 8.94 14.25 4.47
C GLY A 815 8.85 13.94 2.97
N PHE A 816 7.66 13.97 2.42
CA PHE A 816 7.46 13.89 0.97
C PHE A 816 6.66 15.11 0.56
N ASN A 817 6.54 15.37 -0.73
CA ASN A 817 5.45 16.04 -1.43
C ASN A 817 5.45 15.49 -2.89
N CYS A 818 4.61 16.00 -3.77
CA CYS A 818 4.37 15.35 -5.08
C CYS A 818 5.44 15.63 -6.12
N SER A 819 6.22 16.67 -5.90
CA SER A 819 7.39 17.00 -6.68
C SER A 819 8.64 16.88 -5.85
N SER A 820 8.60 16.42 -4.58
CA SER A 820 9.80 16.29 -3.78
C SER A 820 9.80 15.22 -2.70
N MET A 821 10.97 14.67 -2.41
CA MET A 821 11.20 13.82 -1.23
C MET A 821 12.17 14.55 -0.30
N SER A 822 11.71 14.93 0.89
CA SER A 822 12.50 15.58 1.93
C SER A 822 12.97 14.57 2.98
N ILE A 823 14.19 14.06 2.93
CA ILE A 823 14.77 13.30 4.05
C ILE A 823 15.27 14.31 5.08
N SER A 824 14.42 14.68 6.02
CA SER A 824 14.82 15.43 7.22
C SER A 824 15.35 14.51 8.32
N GLY A 825 16.04 15.07 9.30
CA GLY A 825 16.44 14.36 10.50
C GLY A 825 15.28 13.89 11.34
N GLY A 826 15.28 12.60 11.66
CA GLY A 826 14.51 12.07 12.74
C GLY A 826 15.27 12.22 14.04
N GLU A 827 14.73 11.61 15.08
CA GLU A 827 15.27 11.74 16.43
C GLU A 827 16.61 10.99 16.54
N GLY A 828 17.67 11.75 16.38
CA GLY A 828 19.07 11.33 16.37
C GLY A 828 19.86 12.10 15.32
N PHE A 829 19.22 12.73 14.34
CA PHE A 829 19.85 13.34 13.16
C PHE A 829 19.46 14.80 13.00
N VAL A 830 20.36 15.62 12.45
CA VAL A 830 20.03 16.98 11.99
C VAL A 830 20.46 17.20 10.54
N GLY A 831 19.50 17.52 9.67
CA GLY A 831 19.66 17.76 8.22
C GLY A 831 18.32 17.62 7.48
N GLU A 832 18.22 18.14 6.25
CA GLU A 832 17.10 18.01 5.33
C GLU A 832 17.64 17.80 3.90
N LEU A 833 17.17 16.77 3.22
CA LEU A 833 17.51 16.47 1.83
C LEU A 833 16.22 16.48 1.03
N ASN A 834 15.93 17.56 0.32
CA ASN A 834 14.81 17.73 -0.59
C ASN A 834 15.22 17.35 -2.02
N LEU A 835 14.73 16.23 -2.53
CA LEU A 835 14.87 15.83 -3.93
C LEU A 835 13.65 16.30 -4.69
N ASN A 836 13.76 17.28 -5.58
CA ASN A 836 12.67 17.76 -6.42
C ASN A 836 12.67 17.08 -7.80
N TYR A 837 11.49 16.79 -8.35
CA TYR A 837 11.25 16.11 -9.62
C TYR A 837 10.29 16.95 -10.51
N ASN A 838 10.40 16.79 -11.82
CA ASN A 838 9.47 17.33 -12.81
C ASN A 838 8.18 16.49 -12.85
N GLU A 839 7.13 16.99 -13.52
CA GLU A 839 5.83 16.31 -13.65
C GLU A 839 5.90 14.95 -14.37
N ASP A 840 6.93 14.74 -15.18
CA ASP A 840 7.22 13.47 -15.86
C ASP A 840 8.03 12.48 -15.00
N GLY A 841 8.36 12.86 -13.76
CA GLY A 841 9.14 12.06 -12.81
C GLY A 841 10.66 12.17 -12.98
N SER A 842 11.15 12.98 -13.92
CA SER A 842 12.60 13.24 -14.07
C SER A 842 13.14 14.12 -12.94
N PHE A 843 14.40 13.91 -12.55
CA PHE A 843 15.05 14.69 -11.49
C PHE A 843 15.19 16.16 -11.91
N LYS A 844 14.69 17.08 -11.09
CA LYS A 844 14.73 18.53 -11.35
C LYS A 844 15.87 19.21 -10.59
N GLU A 845 15.87 19.08 -9.28
CA GLU A 845 16.85 19.73 -8.40
C GLU A 845 16.93 19.03 -7.04
N LEU A 846 18.02 19.22 -6.34
CA LEU A 846 18.28 18.72 -4.99
C LEU A 846 18.50 19.94 -4.09
N THR A 847 17.60 20.19 -3.16
CA THR A 847 17.77 21.19 -2.09
C THR A 847 18.25 20.50 -0.83
N LEU A 848 19.38 20.94 -0.27
CA LEU A 848 19.97 20.40 0.95
C LEU A 848 19.85 21.46 2.04
N GLY A 849 18.99 21.22 3.04
CA GLY A 849 18.83 22.06 4.22
C GLY A 849 19.61 21.53 5.43
N ALA A 850 20.17 22.40 6.25
CA ALA A 850 20.71 22.07 7.56
C ALA A 850 20.05 22.96 8.62
N GLY A 851 19.37 22.35 9.58
CA GLY A 851 18.77 23.07 10.70
C GLY A 851 19.85 23.63 11.63
N VAL A 852 19.89 24.94 11.78
CA VAL A 852 20.79 25.66 12.68
C VAL A 852 20.05 25.92 13.99
N GLY A 853 20.53 25.31 15.07
CA GLY A 853 20.57 25.97 16.36
C GLY A 853 22.01 26.35 16.60
N VAL A 854 22.27 27.62 16.94
CA VAL A 854 23.55 28.30 17.20
C VAL A 854 24.07 29.17 16.04
N GLU A 855 24.19 30.47 16.35
CA GLU A 855 24.61 31.60 15.52
C GLU A 855 25.81 31.30 14.59
N ALA A 856 25.59 31.34 13.28
CA ALA A 856 26.64 31.25 12.28
C ALA A 856 26.99 32.66 11.77
N ASN A 857 28.06 33.26 12.33
CA ASN A 857 28.66 34.48 11.78
C ASN A 857 29.42 34.14 10.49
N TRP A 858 28.77 34.32 9.34
CA TRP A 858 29.41 34.24 8.02
C TRP A 858 29.22 35.59 7.30
N GLY A 859 30.22 36.47 7.40
CA GLY A 859 30.47 37.56 6.43
C GLY A 859 29.77 38.92 6.65
N ASN A 860 30.61 39.91 6.98
CA ASN A 860 30.41 41.37 7.00
C ASN A 860 29.72 41.99 8.25
N LYS A 861 30.40 42.98 8.85
CA LYS A 861 30.15 43.56 10.20
C LYS A 861 28.84 44.37 10.37
N ASN A 862 27.90 44.34 9.41
CA ASN A 862 26.75 45.27 9.38
C ASN A 862 25.36 44.61 9.31
N ILE A 863 25.23 43.31 9.58
CA ILE A 863 23.91 42.68 9.73
C ILE A 863 23.81 42.14 11.16
N ALA A 864 22.84 42.69 11.92
CA ALA A 864 22.66 42.42 13.34
C ALA A 864 22.47 40.92 13.61
N ALA A 865 23.20 40.42 14.60
CA ALA A 865 23.10 39.06 15.10
C ALA A 865 21.65 38.74 15.50
N LEU A 866 21.10 37.67 14.89
CA LEU A 866 19.84 37.07 15.29
C LEU A 866 20.07 36.26 16.57
N SER A 867 20.02 36.95 17.72
CA SER A 867 19.91 36.29 19.01
C SER A 867 18.45 35.90 19.26
N MET A 868 18.26 34.65 19.71
CA MET A 868 17.05 34.04 20.32
C MET A 868 16.31 33.01 19.46
N GLY A 869 16.39 31.74 19.89
CA GLY A 869 15.29 30.76 19.95
C GLY A 869 14.69 30.19 18.66
N VAL A 870 15.04 30.69 17.48
CA VAL A 870 14.35 30.34 16.22
C VAL A 870 15.18 29.35 15.39
N SER A 871 14.55 28.28 14.93
CA SER A 871 15.16 27.31 14.00
C SER A 871 15.37 27.96 12.63
N ALA A 872 16.58 28.46 12.36
CA ALA A 872 16.98 28.91 11.04
C ALA A 872 17.53 27.72 10.25
N MET A 873 17.09 27.47 9.02
CA MET A 873 17.63 26.44 8.14
C MET A 873 18.44 27.10 7.03
N ASN A 874 19.72 26.78 6.95
CA ASN A 874 20.55 27.14 5.80
C ASN A 874 20.31 26.11 4.69
N TYR A 875 20.12 26.53 3.45
CA TYR A 875 19.91 25.61 2.33
C TYR A 875 20.82 25.91 1.14
N VAL A 876 21.15 24.85 0.38
CA VAL A 876 21.84 24.92 -0.91
C VAL A 876 21.08 24.06 -1.91
N THR A 877 20.75 24.61 -3.07
CA THR A 877 20.04 23.93 -4.15
C THR A 877 20.96 23.67 -5.34
N VAL A 878 20.95 22.44 -5.82
CA VAL A 878 21.73 21.99 -6.99
C VAL A 878 20.76 21.44 -8.02
N GLY A 879 20.72 22.03 -9.21
CA GLY A 879 19.77 21.70 -10.28
C GLY A 879 20.40 21.68 -11.66
N GLN A 880 19.58 21.35 -12.66
CA GLN A 880 19.97 21.32 -14.06
C GLN A 880 20.10 22.76 -14.61
N GLY A 881 21.31 23.15 -15.00
CA GLY A 881 21.59 24.41 -15.70
C GLY A 881 21.98 24.21 -17.17
N PRO A 882 22.27 25.29 -17.92
CA PRO A 882 22.57 25.23 -19.36
C PRO A 882 23.78 24.37 -19.74
N GLN A 883 24.63 24.01 -18.77
CA GLN A 883 25.83 23.20 -18.96
C GLN A 883 25.85 21.92 -18.10
N GLY A 884 24.71 21.52 -17.53
CA GLY A 884 24.59 20.37 -16.63
C GLY A 884 24.31 20.77 -15.17
N MET A 885 24.63 19.87 -14.23
CA MET A 885 24.37 20.07 -12.79
C MET A 885 25.17 21.27 -12.23
N GLN A 886 24.49 22.26 -11.67
CA GLN A 886 25.10 23.45 -11.05
C GLN A 886 24.34 23.89 -9.80
N VAL A 887 24.98 24.69 -8.93
CA VAL A 887 24.28 25.35 -7.81
C VAL A 887 23.32 26.38 -8.39
N THR A 888 22.03 26.25 -8.09
CA THR A 888 20.95 27.09 -8.64
C THR A 888 20.39 28.08 -7.62
N ASP A 889 20.49 27.80 -6.32
CA ASP A 889 20.03 28.68 -5.24
C ASP A 889 20.76 28.39 -3.92
N TRP A 890 20.79 29.37 -3.01
CA TRP A 890 21.22 29.23 -1.61
C TRP A 890 20.59 30.32 -0.73
N GLY A 891 20.31 30.00 0.53
CA GLY A 891 19.68 30.98 1.43
C GLY A 891 19.49 30.50 2.88
N VAL A 892 18.82 31.34 3.68
CA VAL A 892 18.49 31.09 5.08
C VAL A 892 16.98 31.23 5.29
N THR A 893 16.35 30.21 5.86
CA THR A 893 14.90 30.17 6.13
C THR A 893 14.63 30.12 7.63
N ALA A 894 13.95 31.11 8.21
CA ALA A 894 13.61 31.11 9.64
C ALA A 894 12.23 30.46 9.90
N GLY A 895 12.17 29.43 10.74
CA GLY A 895 10.93 28.73 11.12
C GLY A 895 10.23 29.38 12.32
N ALA A 896 8.97 29.79 12.16
CA ALA A 896 8.22 30.51 13.19
C ALA A 896 7.85 29.64 14.42
N SER A 897 8.37 29.99 15.59
CA SER A 897 7.72 29.76 16.89
C SER A 897 8.16 30.82 17.91
N ALA A 898 7.18 31.55 18.44
CA ALA A 898 7.27 32.67 19.39
C ALA A 898 7.70 34.03 18.78
N GLY A 899 6.82 35.03 18.97
CA GLY A 899 6.92 36.36 18.39
C GLY A 899 8.19 37.10 18.82
N ALA A 900 8.87 37.70 17.84
CA ALA A 900 9.97 38.62 18.05
C ALA A 900 9.74 39.86 17.17
N ASN A 901 9.90 41.04 17.77
CA ASN A 901 9.85 42.32 17.07
C ASN A 901 11.06 42.44 16.13
N VAL A 902 10.80 42.76 14.86
CA VAL A 902 11.83 43.00 13.84
C VAL A 902 11.88 44.50 13.53
N GLY A 903 12.79 45.23 14.18
CA GLY A 903 13.07 46.65 13.87
C GLY A 903 11.93 47.65 14.16
N ASN A 904 12.20 48.94 13.94
CA ASN A 904 11.40 50.11 14.38
C ASN A 904 10.05 50.30 13.63
N VAL A 905 9.23 49.26 13.50
CA VAL A 905 7.85 49.41 13.06
C VAL A 905 6.95 48.61 14.01
N SER A 906 6.34 49.32 14.95
CA SER A 906 5.30 48.79 15.82
C SER A 906 4.01 48.58 15.04
N GLY A 907 3.69 47.34 14.72
CA GLY A 907 2.40 46.96 14.15
C GLY A 907 2.19 45.45 14.25
N GLU A 908 1.13 45.03 14.94
CA GLU A 908 0.69 43.64 14.99
C GLU A 908 0.26 43.20 13.58
N ALA A 909 1.06 42.33 12.96
CA ALA A 909 0.72 41.67 11.71
C ALA A 909 0.91 40.16 11.88
N ASN A 910 -0.10 39.37 11.49
CA ASN A 910 -0.01 37.93 11.37
C ASN A 910 1.07 37.57 10.33
N LEU A 911 2.24 37.10 10.80
CA LEU A 911 3.40 36.85 9.94
C LEU A 911 3.36 35.46 9.29
N ALA A 912 3.24 35.45 7.96
CA ALA A 912 3.71 34.37 7.09
C ALA A 912 5.25 34.39 7.04
N SER A 913 5.87 33.22 6.83
CA SER A 913 7.33 33.00 6.79
C SER A 913 8.09 34.05 5.96
N ALA A 914 9.10 34.70 6.55
CA ALA A 914 10.03 35.58 5.83
C ALA A 914 11.22 34.76 5.29
N THR A 915 11.45 34.81 3.98
CA THR A 915 12.61 34.20 3.30
C THR A 915 13.54 35.31 2.81
N LEU A 916 14.84 35.20 3.09
CA LEU A 916 15.88 36.03 2.47
C LEU A 916 16.66 35.14 1.49
N SER A 917 16.46 35.34 0.19
CA SER A 917 17.15 34.64 -0.89
C SER A 917 17.89 35.63 -1.78
N ALA A 918 19.12 35.31 -2.19
CA ALA A 918 19.88 36.09 -3.17
C ALA A 918 19.88 35.37 -4.52
N THR A 919 18.99 35.76 -5.43
CA THR A 919 18.89 35.20 -6.78
C THR A 919 19.63 36.11 -7.76
N GLU A 920 20.96 36.10 -7.78
CA GLU A 920 21.73 36.84 -8.79
C GLU A 920 22.77 35.97 -9.50
N GLY A 921 22.74 36.02 -10.83
CA GLY A 921 23.82 35.55 -11.68
C GLY A 921 25.06 36.41 -11.47
N ILE A 922 25.92 36.02 -10.53
CA ILE A 922 27.20 36.68 -10.29
C ILE A 922 28.19 36.26 -11.38
N LYS A 923 28.48 37.17 -12.31
CA LYS A 923 29.71 37.15 -13.11
C LYS A 923 30.87 37.59 -12.24
N THR A 924 31.60 36.66 -11.64
CA THR A 924 32.94 36.93 -11.07
C THR A 924 33.98 36.14 -11.87
N GLY A 925 34.79 36.88 -12.62
CA GLY A 925 35.64 36.38 -13.70
C GLY A 925 36.95 35.73 -13.28
N GLY A 926 37.76 35.44 -14.30
CA GLY A 926 39.17 35.08 -14.21
C GLY A 926 39.43 33.58 -14.28
N ALA A 927 39.13 32.83 -13.22
CA ALA A 927 39.69 31.49 -13.04
C ALA A 927 38.94 30.34 -13.74
N VAL A 928 37.65 30.52 -14.09
CA VAL A 928 36.82 29.46 -14.70
C VAL A 928 36.99 29.40 -16.22
N THR A 929 37.37 30.50 -16.87
CA THR A 929 37.57 30.54 -18.33
C THR A 929 38.80 29.74 -18.76
N ASP A 930 39.83 29.67 -17.92
CA ASP A 930 41.03 28.89 -18.20
C ASP A 930 40.81 27.38 -17.99
N ALA A 931 39.87 26.98 -17.12
CA ALA A 931 39.45 25.59 -16.98
C ALA A 931 38.64 25.07 -18.19
N LEU A 932 37.91 25.95 -18.89
CA LEU A 932 37.09 25.59 -20.06
C LEU A 932 37.87 25.54 -21.39
N LYS A 933 39.05 26.16 -21.49
CA LYS A 933 39.93 26.01 -22.67
C LYS A 933 40.49 24.58 -22.80
N ILE A 934 40.59 23.84 -21.70
CA ILE A 934 41.14 22.47 -21.67
C ILE A 934 40.12 21.44 -22.21
N LEU A 935 38.82 21.74 -22.18
CA LEU A 935 37.74 20.85 -22.65
C LEU A 935 37.46 20.93 -24.17
N LYS A 936 38.16 21.78 -24.93
CA LYS A 936 38.07 21.83 -26.41
C LYS A 936 39.22 21.10 -27.13
N GLY A 937 40.08 20.42 -26.39
CA GLY A 937 41.21 19.67 -26.94
C GLY A 937 41.25 18.24 -26.43
N LYS A 938 40.21 17.44 -26.71
CA LYS A 938 40.26 15.98 -26.95
C LYS A 938 38.87 15.42 -27.19
#